data_AF-A0A938GDN1-F1
#
_entry.id   AF-A0A938GDN1-F1
#
_cell.length_a   1.000
_cell.length_b   1.000
_cell.length_c   1.000
_cell.angle_alpha   90.00
_cell.angle_beta   90.00
_cell.angle_gamma   90.00
#
_symmetry.space_group_name_H-M   'P 1'
#
loop_
_entity.id
_entity.type
_entity.pdbx_description
1 polymer ?
#
loop_
_entity_poly.entity_id
_entity_poly.type
_entity_poly.pdbx_seq_one_letter_code
_entity_poly.pdbx_strand_id
1 'polypeptide(L)'
;MADVENQISVSLPDDVRRRFSELEQRLWKVETTVAVCLALSGLGFSYLLLFLSDRIWDTAIASRIAVSLIGLGIALAGIARWSLRWVFKRRDLKALSILVQQKYRRLGDRLLGIVELADEKERPPHFSPALYRAAIQQVAEDARKFDFQEAVSLRPAKVQAATALGLFVLALLPAAAVPRASWNAFQRWATPWAAIERYTLVNIAGLPAKQIVPHGEPFEVVSAVEYRSFWHPARAQGQYERQPAIKTLVQDERVQLKIPGQVQPGRLSVRVGDARREVPVEPTHRPSLKDLIARIDLPAYLKYPALTENIRSGSLTVLEGSQVSFQGKITRGLQSAELAVESSDPQRLAVQGDAFASQPVNLDGAFHCSFTWQDELGLETAAPWRLSVQSQKDLPPLPELPEMNREVAVLETEVVPLKAVAQDDYGVRELGLTWNLISDWQPTNSPSATPFKYVAASAQEKKLERAFKFNPALLKIPAGSLVELRAYAKDFFPDREPTESPVYRIYVVGNEQHAEMVRQKFESLLGRLEEVTRLEEKIVDETRELKDLPKDKLAEDKASDQIADTLEDQAQNKANLEQLSREGTQMLQEAFRNPLLPEQTLREWADTVQQMQGLTQDKMPQAAESMKAAQQNPKSREENLAKALEKEEEILEALQKMQQMVNKKLDDLQAMTLAQRLRKLGTEQKEIESRLHKNLTVTIGLLPKDLPAPYQRANTNLATFQSRAEEETKTLQGEISRFFERTREPNYGQVSKEMTEAKTTDELDKVRGLIAENISMEAIQQLGRWSSQFNAWAELLEPKSSSAGGAGGGGGGQANDLANFLIQQLLSLLRMRESEINLRERTELLETRKEDTAVYQDGAQALYAGQRQLLKKLTQMQLENPFPPLEEPLSEIFDAMQGAEALLGVPQTDALTVQSETKTVETLSDVINLINEQIQRGGSSQSNASEEMAFLLQMMSPESRQTTGMSMSRNPGRSTMGGNTQQPAGPLQGDAQGKSPDARGVNKTSSLMENLPTEFREALENYFNALEKEAN
;
A
#
# COMPACT_ATOMS: atom_id res chain seq x y z
N MET A 1 133.68 18.63 94.38
CA MET A 1 133.22 17.87 95.56
C MET A 1 132.28 16.79 95.06
N ALA A 2 132.62 15.54 95.38
CA ALA A 2 131.87 14.27 95.21
C ALA A 2 131.62 13.72 93.78
N ASP A 3 132.58 12.88 93.38
CA ASP A 3 132.50 11.59 92.65
C ASP A 3 131.81 11.45 91.29
N VAL A 4 132.69 11.11 90.32
CA VAL A 4 132.44 10.73 88.94
C VAL A 4 132.20 9.23 88.88
N GLU A 5 130.98 8.81 88.53
CA GLU A 5 130.65 7.43 88.19
C GLU A 5 130.07 7.38 86.76
N ASN A 6 130.89 6.89 85.84
CA ASN A 6 130.61 6.80 84.41
C ASN A 6 130.12 5.37 84.11
N GLN A 7 128.80 5.12 84.10
CA GLN A 7 128.20 3.88 83.59
C GLN A 7 127.65 4.08 82.18
N ILE A 8 128.19 3.32 81.23
CA ILE A 8 128.09 3.51 79.78
C ILE A 8 127.01 2.56 79.21
N SER A 9 125.97 3.06 78.52
CA SER A 9 124.93 2.25 77.89
C SER A 9 125.41 1.51 76.62
N VAL A 10 124.87 0.32 76.36
CA VAL A 10 125.15 -0.52 75.16
C VAL A 10 123.90 -0.50 74.28
N SER A 11 123.96 0.12 73.10
CA SER A 11 122.87 0.19 72.13
C SER A 11 123.32 -0.29 70.75
N LEU A 12 122.36 -0.71 69.92
CA LEU A 12 122.60 -1.01 68.50
C LEU A 12 123.17 0.24 67.79
N PRO A 13 124.21 0.10 66.94
CA PRO A 13 124.75 1.20 66.15
C PRO A 13 123.68 1.83 65.26
N ASP A 14 123.71 3.17 65.14
CA ASP A 14 122.71 3.95 64.40
C ASP A 14 122.58 3.51 62.93
N ASP A 15 123.67 3.05 62.32
CA ASP A 15 123.68 2.52 60.95
C ASP A 15 122.75 1.31 60.75
N VAL A 16 122.73 0.38 61.72
CA VAL A 16 121.92 -0.84 61.65
C VAL A 16 120.44 -0.51 61.89
N ARG A 17 120.16 0.39 62.84
CA ARG A 17 118.80 0.91 63.08
C ARG A 17 118.23 1.62 61.85
N ARG A 18 119.03 2.44 61.19
CA ARG A 18 118.64 3.12 59.95
C ARG A 18 118.25 2.12 58.85
N ARG A 19 119.03 1.05 58.64
CA ARG A 19 118.70 0.02 57.63
C ARG A 19 117.44 -0.78 57.94
N PHE A 20 117.16 -1.07 59.22
CA PHE A 20 115.88 -1.66 59.62
C PHE A 20 114.70 -0.72 59.36
N SER A 21 114.85 0.58 59.60
CA SER A 21 113.81 1.56 59.29
C SER A 21 113.53 1.69 57.79
N GLU A 22 114.55 1.59 56.94
CA GLU A 22 114.39 1.61 55.48
C GLU A 22 113.70 0.33 54.95
N LEU A 23 114.01 -0.83 55.54
CA LEU A 23 113.29 -2.08 55.27
C LEU A 23 111.82 -1.99 55.66
N GLU A 24 111.52 -1.46 56.85
CA GLU A 24 110.16 -1.28 57.35
C GLU A 24 109.35 -0.37 56.41
N GLN A 25 109.92 0.78 56.01
CA GLN A 25 109.30 1.70 55.07
C GLN A 25 109.01 1.05 53.70
N ARG A 26 109.94 0.23 53.20
CA ARG A 26 109.76 -0.46 51.91
C ARG A 26 108.69 -1.55 51.99
N LEU A 27 108.67 -2.32 53.08
CA LEU A 27 107.66 -3.35 53.32
C LEU A 27 106.26 -2.73 53.47
N TRP A 28 106.15 -1.61 54.20
CA TRP A 28 104.92 -0.85 54.36
C TRP A 28 104.38 -0.37 53.02
N LYS A 29 105.23 0.19 52.14
CA LYS A 29 104.82 0.62 50.78
C LYS A 29 104.27 -0.54 49.96
N VAL A 30 104.91 -1.71 49.98
CA VAL A 30 104.51 -2.89 49.19
C VAL A 30 103.19 -3.48 49.68
N GLU A 31 103.02 -3.68 50.99
CA GLU A 31 101.76 -4.23 51.53
C GLU A 31 100.60 -3.24 51.42
N THR A 32 100.86 -1.94 51.56
CA THR A 32 99.85 -0.89 51.28
C THR A 32 99.38 -0.95 49.83
N THR A 33 100.31 -1.09 48.88
CA THR A 33 99.97 -1.22 47.45
C THR A 33 99.09 -2.45 47.18
N VAL A 34 99.43 -3.60 47.78
CA VAL A 34 98.63 -4.84 47.65
C VAL A 34 97.20 -4.64 48.17
N ALA A 35 97.03 -4.03 49.34
CA ALA A 35 95.73 -3.82 49.96
C ALA A 35 94.83 -2.87 49.15
N VAL A 36 95.40 -1.76 48.67
CA VAL A 36 94.69 -0.79 47.83
C VAL A 36 94.28 -1.42 46.51
N CYS A 37 95.19 -2.12 45.82
CA CYS A 37 94.88 -2.76 44.54
C CYS A 37 93.83 -3.88 44.66
N LEU A 38 93.85 -4.65 45.75
CA LEU A 38 92.83 -5.67 46.02
C LEU A 38 91.45 -5.04 46.25
N ALA A 39 91.40 -3.93 47.00
CA ALA A 39 90.15 -3.21 47.24
C ALA A 39 89.55 -2.62 45.95
N LEU A 40 90.39 -2.00 45.12
CA LEU A 40 89.97 -1.48 43.82
C LEU A 40 89.48 -2.60 42.88
N SER A 41 90.13 -3.77 42.91
CA SER A 41 89.72 -4.93 42.09
C SER A 41 88.34 -5.46 42.50
N GLY A 42 88.05 -5.57 43.80
CA GLY A 42 86.74 -6.01 44.31
C GLY A 42 85.60 -5.08 43.91
N LEU A 43 85.81 -3.77 44.05
CA LEU A 43 84.83 -2.76 43.63
C LEU A 43 84.64 -2.75 42.11
N GLY A 44 85.72 -2.74 41.33
CA GLY A 44 85.66 -2.72 39.87
C GLY A 44 84.95 -3.94 39.26
N PHE A 45 85.18 -5.13 39.81
CA PHE A 45 84.49 -6.35 39.37
C PHE A 45 82.98 -6.30 39.64
N SER A 46 82.58 -5.84 40.83
CA SER A 46 81.15 -5.74 41.18
C SER A 46 80.38 -4.75 40.30
N TYR A 47 80.98 -3.62 39.94
CA TYR A 47 80.42 -2.65 39.01
C TYR A 47 80.20 -3.26 37.61
N LEU A 48 81.22 -3.93 37.08
CA LEU A 48 81.17 -4.54 35.75
C LEU A 48 80.08 -5.62 35.65
N LEU A 49 79.94 -6.43 36.71
CA LEU A 49 78.91 -7.46 36.77
C LEU A 49 77.49 -6.84 36.78
N LEU A 50 77.29 -5.75 37.51
CA LEU A 50 76.01 -5.03 37.49
C LEU A 50 75.73 -4.39 36.12
N PHE A 51 76.74 -3.76 35.51
CA PHE A 51 76.61 -3.16 34.18
C PHE A 51 76.19 -4.19 33.13
N LEU A 52 76.79 -5.39 33.15
CA LEU A 52 76.43 -6.48 32.24
C LEU A 52 75.01 -7.01 32.50
N SER A 53 74.62 -7.19 33.76
CA SER A 53 73.28 -7.65 34.15
C SER A 53 72.19 -6.68 33.66
N ASP A 54 72.41 -5.37 33.79
CA ASP A 54 71.49 -4.32 33.36
C ASP A 54 71.31 -4.22 31.82
N ARG A 55 72.14 -4.90 31.02
CA ARG A 55 71.93 -4.99 29.57
C ARG A 55 70.98 -6.12 29.18
N ILE A 56 70.84 -7.14 30.01
CA ILE A 56 70.06 -8.33 29.69
C ILE A 56 68.63 -8.23 30.26
N TRP A 57 68.49 -7.78 31.50
CA TRP A 57 67.20 -7.63 32.19
C TRP A 57 67.23 -6.45 33.16
N ASP A 58 66.12 -6.19 33.85
CA ASP A 58 66.12 -5.25 34.96
C ASP A 58 66.58 -5.97 36.23
N THR A 59 67.80 -5.68 36.67
CA THR A 59 68.40 -6.32 37.85
C THR A 59 67.60 -5.93 39.08
N ALA A 60 66.97 -6.88 39.78
CA ALA A 60 66.19 -6.60 40.98
C ALA A 60 67.03 -5.96 42.09
N ILE A 61 66.41 -5.17 42.98
CA ILE A 61 67.07 -4.48 44.09
C ILE A 61 67.92 -5.45 44.93
N ALA A 62 67.38 -6.64 45.25
CA ALA A 62 68.09 -7.66 46.01
C ALA A 62 69.40 -8.12 45.34
N SER A 63 69.38 -8.35 44.02
CA SER A 63 70.60 -8.71 43.27
C SER A 63 71.62 -7.57 43.22
N ARG A 64 71.19 -6.30 43.13
CA ARG A 64 72.12 -5.15 43.17
C ARG A 64 72.82 -5.05 44.52
N ILE A 65 72.07 -5.23 45.61
CA ILE A 65 72.60 -5.22 46.98
C ILE A 65 73.61 -6.36 47.14
N ALA A 66 73.27 -7.58 46.71
CA ALA A 66 74.16 -8.73 46.82
C ALA A 66 75.50 -8.50 46.09
N VAL A 67 75.46 -8.05 44.84
CA VAL A 67 76.68 -7.79 44.04
C VAL A 67 77.54 -6.67 44.66
N SER A 68 76.90 -5.61 45.16
CA SER A 68 77.60 -4.49 45.79
C SER A 68 78.24 -4.88 47.13
N LEU A 69 77.55 -5.70 47.94
CA LEU A 69 78.08 -6.22 49.21
C LEU A 69 79.28 -7.16 49.00
N ILE A 70 79.26 -8.00 47.95
CA ILE A 70 80.41 -8.85 47.62
C ILE A 70 81.64 -7.99 47.27
N GLY A 71 81.46 -6.96 46.44
CA GLY A 71 82.54 -6.04 46.09
C GLY A 71 83.10 -5.29 47.29
N LEU A 72 82.21 -4.77 48.15
CA LEU A 72 82.58 -4.07 49.39
C LEU A 72 83.28 -5.00 50.39
N GLY A 73 82.80 -6.24 50.53
CA GLY A 73 83.40 -7.25 51.41
C GLY A 73 84.86 -7.57 51.04
N ILE A 74 85.15 -7.71 49.75
CA ILE A 74 86.53 -7.91 49.27
C ILE A 74 87.41 -6.71 49.60
N ALA A 75 86.89 -5.49 49.44
CA ALA A 75 87.63 -4.26 49.76
C ALA A 75 87.93 -4.14 51.27
N LEU A 76 86.94 -4.37 52.11
CA LEU A 76 87.10 -4.33 53.56
C LEU A 76 88.06 -5.43 54.06
N ALA A 77 88.02 -6.63 53.48
CA ALA A 77 88.94 -7.71 53.82
C ALA A 77 90.41 -7.35 53.52
N GLY A 78 90.66 -6.67 52.39
CA GLY A 78 91.99 -6.17 52.03
C GLY A 78 92.51 -5.11 53.02
N ILE A 79 91.66 -4.15 53.39
CA ILE A 79 92.00 -3.08 54.35
C ILE A 79 92.21 -3.64 55.76
N ALA A 80 91.31 -4.52 56.22
CA ALA A 80 91.41 -5.14 57.54
C ALA A 80 92.69 -5.96 57.70
N ARG A 81 93.09 -6.70 56.66
CA ARG A 81 94.36 -7.44 56.65
C ARG A 81 95.57 -6.52 56.79
N TRP A 82 95.54 -5.35 56.18
CA TRP A 82 96.61 -4.35 56.27
C TRP A 82 96.65 -3.68 57.65
N SER A 83 95.50 -3.26 58.20
CA SER A 83 95.43 -2.60 59.50
C SER A 83 95.88 -3.53 60.64
N LEU A 84 95.55 -4.83 60.57
CA LEU A 84 96.01 -5.82 61.54
C LEU A 84 97.55 -5.94 61.61
N ARG A 85 98.23 -5.75 60.47
CA ARG A 85 99.69 -5.93 60.35
C ARG A 85 100.51 -4.70 60.71
N TRP A 86 99.93 -3.51 60.65
CA TRP A 86 100.67 -2.25 60.82
C TRP A 86 100.16 -1.35 61.95
N VAL A 87 98.86 -1.42 62.26
CA VAL A 87 98.24 -0.60 63.31
C VAL A 87 98.17 -1.37 64.63
N PHE A 88 97.65 -2.60 64.59
CA PHE A 88 97.38 -3.37 65.81
C PHE A 88 98.53 -4.28 66.28
N LYS A 89 99.36 -4.78 65.36
CA LYS A 89 100.54 -5.61 65.67
C LYS A 89 101.78 -5.04 65.00
N ARG A 90 102.36 -3.97 65.55
CA ARG A 90 103.63 -3.43 65.05
C ARG A 90 104.72 -4.51 65.11
N ARG A 91 105.43 -4.68 64.00
CA ARG A 91 106.51 -5.67 63.90
C ARG A 91 107.75 -5.11 64.59
N ASP A 92 108.21 -5.80 65.61
CA ASP A 92 109.43 -5.46 66.34
C ASP A 92 110.68 -5.69 65.48
N LEU A 93 111.82 -5.12 65.88
CA LEU A 93 113.12 -5.30 65.22
C LEU A 93 113.49 -6.78 65.07
N LYS A 94 113.00 -7.64 65.97
CA LYS A 94 113.07 -9.10 65.91
C LYS A 94 112.34 -9.70 64.69
N ALA A 95 111.16 -9.21 64.33
CA ALA A 95 110.42 -9.70 63.17
C ALA A 95 111.06 -9.21 61.85
N LEU A 96 111.66 -8.02 61.85
CA LEU A 96 112.41 -7.49 60.72
C LEU A 96 113.74 -8.24 60.52
N SER A 97 114.43 -8.61 61.62
CA SER A 97 115.66 -9.41 61.54
C SER A 97 115.41 -10.82 60.97
N ILE A 98 114.29 -11.46 61.32
CA ILE A 98 113.87 -12.75 60.71
C ILE A 98 113.64 -12.61 59.20
N LEU A 99 113.01 -11.52 58.76
CA LEU A 99 112.79 -11.23 57.33
C LEU A 99 114.12 -11.08 56.56
N VAL A 100 115.09 -10.41 57.17
CA VAL A 100 116.45 -10.26 56.61
C VAL A 100 117.20 -11.61 56.63
N GLN A 101 117.06 -12.40 57.71
CA GLN A 101 117.66 -13.73 57.87
C GLN A 101 117.18 -14.71 56.80
N GLN A 102 115.89 -14.68 56.46
CA GLN A 102 115.33 -15.54 55.40
C GLN A 102 115.98 -15.27 54.03
N LYS A 103 116.37 -14.03 53.73
CA LYS A 103 117.06 -13.69 52.48
C LYS A 103 118.57 -13.93 52.56
N TYR A 104 119.22 -13.49 53.63
CA TYR A 104 120.68 -13.56 53.79
C TYR A 104 121.09 -14.55 54.88
N ARG A 105 121.05 -15.85 54.57
CA ARG A 105 121.46 -16.93 55.48
C ARG A 105 122.87 -16.74 56.10
N ARG A 106 123.79 -16.06 55.40
CA ARG A 106 125.17 -15.78 55.88
C ARG A 106 125.25 -14.88 57.11
N LEU A 107 124.25 -14.03 57.37
CA LEU A 107 124.19 -13.22 58.60
C LEU A 107 123.79 -14.06 59.84
N GLY A 108 123.30 -15.29 59.64
CA GLY A 108 123.04 -16.30 60.68
C GLY A 108 122.16 -15.81 61.85
N ASP A 109 122.23 -16.53 62.97
CA ASP A 109 121.66 -16.08 64.26
C ASP A 109 122.41 -14.87 64.85
N ARG A 110 123.47 -14.38 64.19
CA ARG A 110 124.28 -13.26 64.69
C ARG A 110 123.52 -11.94 64.65
N LEU A 111 122.77 -11.68 63.57
CA LEU A 111 121.98 -10.45 63.44
C LEU A 111 120.79 -10.42 64.42
N LEU A 112 120.12 -11.57 64.59
CA LEU A 112 119.06 -11.73 65.58
C LEU A 112 119.63 -11.61 67.00
N GLY A 113 120.73 -12.31 67.27
CA GLY A 113 121.43 -12.28 68.54
C GLY A 113 121.87 -10.87 68.96
N ILE A 114 122.43 -10.05 68.05
CA ILE A 114 122.76 -8.65 68.42
C ILE A 114 121.54 -7.77 68.68
N VAL A 115 120.39 -8.08 68.08
CA VAL A 115 119.14 -7.35 68.33
C VAL A 115 118.57 -7.75 69.69
N GLU A 116 118.62 -9.03 70.06
CA GLU A 116 118.26 -9.54 71.39
C GLU A 116 119.22 -9.04 72.48
N LEU A 117 120.54 -9.04 72.22
CA LEU A 117 121.56 -8.54 73.16
C LEU A 117 121.50 -7.01 73.37
N ALA A 118 121.00 -6.27 72.39
CA ALA A 118 120.81 -4.83 72.49
C ALA A 118 119.51 -4.43 73.20
N ASP A 119 118.56 -5.36 73.37
CA ASP A 119 117.35 -5.14 74.16
C ASP A 119 117.67 -5.28 75.66
N GLU A 120 117.27 -4.29 76.44
CA GLU A 120 117.58 -4.21 77.87
C GLU A 120 116.86 -5.28 78.69
N LYS A 121 115.76 -5.83 78.16
CA LYS A 121 114.95 -6.86 78.83
C LYS A 121 115.49 -8.29 78.71
N GLU A 122 116.38 -8.55 77.75
CA GLU A 122 116.90 -9.91 77.46
C GLU A 122 118.38 -10.10 77.86
N ARG A 123 118.97 -9.22 78.69
CA ARG A 123 120.39 -9.28 79.10
C ARG A 123 120.70 -10.27 80.24
N PRO A 124 121.80 -11.06 80.19
CA PRO A 124 122.27 -11.90 81.30
C PRO A 124 122.87 -11.10 82.49
N PRO A 125 122.77 -11.60 83.75
CA PRO A 125 123.07 -10.82 84.98
C PRO A 125 124.55 -10.55 85.32
N HIS A 126 125.53 -11.12 84.60
CA HIS A 126 126.96 -10.83 84.79
C HIS A 126 127.60 -10.47 83.44
N PHE A 127 127.90 -9.18 83.19
CA PHE A 127 128.41 -8.74 81.88
C PHE A 127 129.66 -7.87 81.97
N SER A 128 130.59 -8.09 81.03
CA SER A 128 131.72 -7.21 80.73
C SER A 128 131.33 -6.27 79.58
N PRO A 129 131.21 -4.95 79.81
CA PRO A 129 130.74 -3.98 78.81
C PRO A 129 131.63 -3.91 77.56
N ALA A 130 132.91 -4.24 77.67
CA ALA A 130 133.87 -4.14 76.58
C ALA A 130 133.69 -5.25 75.51
N LEU A 131 133.44 -6.49 75.94
CA LEU A 131 133.29 -7.65 75.04
C LEU A 131 132.02 -7.55 74.17
N TYR A 132 130.92 -7.08 74.75
CA TYR A 132 129.65 -6.95 74.04
C TYR A 132 129.66 -5.80 73.03
N ARG A 133 130.28 -4.66 73.36
CA ARG A 133 130.49 -3.58 72.38
C ARG A 133 131.29 -4.05 71.18
N ALA A 134 132.36 -4.84 71.42
CA ALA A 134 133.16 -5.41 70.35
C ALA A 134 132.35 -6.41 69.49
N ALA A 135 131.55 -7.28 70.11
CA ALA A 135 130.70 -8.22 69.37
C ALA A 135 129.60 -7.51 68.54
N ILE A 136 128.95 -6.48 69.11
CA ILE A 136 127.94 -5.67 68.40
C ILE A 136 128.60 -4.90 67.25
N GLN A 137 129.79 -4.31 67.46
CA GLN A 137 130.52 -3.61 66.39
C GLN A 137 130.96 -4.58 65.28
N GLN A 138 131.46 -5.77 65.62
CA GLN A 138 131.88 -6.76 64.63
C GLN A 138 130.72 -7.23 63.74
N VAL A 139 129.57 -7.57 64.36
CA VAL A 139 128.39 -7.99 63.59
C VAL A 139 127.77 -6.81 62.85
N ALA A 140 127.82 -5.58 63.40
CA ALA A 140 127.39 -4.39 62.67
C ALA A 140 128.27 -4.09 61.45
N GLU A 141 129.58 -4.30 61.53
CA GLU A 141 130.49 -4.19 60.37
C GLU A 141 130.22 -5.27 59.32
N ASP A 142 129.91 -6.50 59.73
CA ASP A 142 129.50 -7.56 58.80
C ASP A 142 128.11 -7.28 58.19
N ALA A 143 127.19 -6.69 58.96
CA ALA A 143 125.88 -6.26 58.46
C ALA A 143 125.98 -5.10 57.45
N ARG A 144 127.02 -4.26 57.51
CA ARG A 144 127.24 -3.18 56.52
C ARG A 144 127.37 -3.69 55.09
N LYS A 145 127.79 -4.94 54.89
CA LYS A 145 127.99 -5.57 53.57
C LYS A 145 126.68 -5.97 52.87
N PHE A 146 125.52 -5.92 53.56
CA PHE A 146 124.23 -6.40 53.01
C PHE A 146 123.15 -5.30 53.01
N ASP A 147 122.36 -5.20 51.93
CA ASP A 147 121.19 -4.31 51.85
C ASP A 147 119.92 -5.03 52.33
N PHE A 148 119.33 -4.53 53.41
CA PHE A 148 118.14 -5.12 54.03
C PHE A 148 116.89 -4.93 53.17
N GLN A 149 116.79 -3.84 52.40
CA GLN A 149 115.60 -3.52 51.61
C GLN A 149 115.25 -4.59 50.58
N GLU A 150 116.27 -5.30 50.13
CA GLU A 150 116.21 -6.35 49.15
C GLU A 150 115.46 -7.62 49.66
N ALA A 151 115.23 -7.74 50.98
CA ALA A 151 114.44 -8.81 51.59
C ALA A 151 112.93 -8.77 51.23
N VAL A 152 112.42 -7.64 50.74
CA VAL A 152 111.00 -7.48 50.39
C VAL A 152 110.74 -7.82 48.93
N SER A 153 109.94 -8.86 48.67
CA SER A 153 109.54 -9.22 47.30
C SER A 153 108.46 -8.28 46.74
N LEU A 154 108.62 -7.82 45.49
CA LEU A 154 107.65 -6.95 44.80
C LEU A 154 106.57 -7.73 44.02
N ARG A 155 106.70 -9.06 43.88
CA ARG A 155 105.81 -9.90 43.06
C ARG A 155 104.31 -9.78 43.42
N PRO A 156 103.88 -9.89 44.70
CA PRO A 156 102.45 -9.83 45.02
C PRO A 156 101.83 -8.45 44.71
N ALA A 157 102.58 -7.36 44.90
CA ALA A 157 102.12 -6.02 44.55
C ALA A 157 101.97 -5.86 43.03
N LYS A 158 102.90 -6.39 42.23
CA LYS A 158 102.81 -6.33 40.75
C LYS A 158 101.59 -7.08 40.20
N VAL A 159 101.28 -8.26 40.73
CA VAL A 159 100.11 -9.05 40.29
C VAL A 159 98.81 -8.34 40.62
N GLN A 160 98.65 -7.85 41.85
CA GLN A 160 97.43 -7.14 42.25
C GLN A 160 97.28 -5.80 41.54
N ALA A 161 98.39 -5.10 41.27
CA ALA A 161 98.35 -3.88 40.46
C ALA A 161 97.93 -4.17 39.02
N ALA A 162 98.40 -5.26 38.41
CA ALA A 162 97.99 -5.65 37.05
C ALA A 162 96.51 -6.05 36.97
N THR A 163 95.97 -6.76 37.99
CA THR A 163 94.54 -7.10 38.02
C THR A 163 93.65 -5.88 38.22
N ALA A 164 94.05 -4.97 39.13
CA ALA A 164 93.33 -3.72 39.34
C ALA A 164 93.33 -2.85 38.07
N LEU A 165 94.49 -2.76 37.39
CA LEU A 165 94.62 -2.04 36.12
C LEU A 165 93.77 -2.68 35.02
N GLY A 166 93.76 -4.01 34.90
CA GLY A 166 92.95 -4.73 33.92
C GLY A 166 91.45 -4.48 34.12
N LEU A 167 90.95 -4.56 35.36
CA LEU A 167 89.55 -4.27 35.67
C LEU A 167 89.19 -2.79 35.46
N PHE A 168 90.11 -1.87 35.77
CA PHE A 168 89.93 -0.45 35.52
C PHE A 168 89.81 -0.14 34.02
N VAL A 169 90.69 -0.71 33.19
CA VAL A 169 90.60 -0.57 31.72
C VAL A 169 89.29 -1.17 31.21
N LEU A 170 88.87 -2.32 31.73
CA LEU A 170 87.63 -2.99 31.32
C LEU A 170 86.38 -2.19 31.73
N ALA A 171 86.44 -1.44 32.84
CA ALA A 171 85.38 -0.52 33.27
C ALA A 171 85.36 0.79 32.48
N LEU A 172 86.49 1.24 31.93
CA LEU A 172 86.57 2.43 31.08
C LEU A 172 85.95 2.22 29.69
N LEU A 173 86.04 1.01 29.13
CA LEU A 173 85.46 0.67 27.83
C LEU A 173 83.95 1.01 27.73
N PRO A 174 83.07 0.53 28.64
CA PRO A 174 81.65 0.88 28.59
C PRO A 174 81.41 2.36 28.90
N ALA A 175 82.21 2.98 29.77
CA ALA A 175 82.10 4.41 30.08
C ALA A 175 82.39 5.31 28.88
N ALA A 176 83.27 4.88 27.97
CA ALA A 176 83.55 5.57 26.71
C ALA A 176 82.51 5.27 25.63
N ALA A 177 82.10 3.99 25.48
CA ALA A 177 81.17 3.58 24.44
C ALA A 177 79.72 4.03 24.71
N VAL A 178 79.27 3.97 25.97
CA VAL A 178 77.89 4.28 26.36
C VAL A 178 77.87 5.06 27.69
N PRO A 179 78.31 6.34 27.70
CA PRO A 179 78.56 7.10 28.93
C PRO A 179 77.34 7.22 29.83
N ARG A 180 76.16 7.46 29.25
CA ARG A 180 74.90 7.60 30.00
C ARG A 180 74.47 6.28 30.65
N ALA A 181 74.63 5.16 29.94
CA ALA A 181 74.26 3.85 30.46
C ALA A 181 75.25 3.35 31.53
N SER A 182 76.54 3.67 31.38
CA SER A 182 77.57 3.40 32.38
C SER A 182 77.40 4.25 33.63
N TRP A 183 77.00 5.51 33.49
CA TRP A 183 76.67 6.38 34.61
C TRP A 183 75.41 5.91 35.36
N ASN A 184 74.36 5.52 34.64
CA ASN A 184 73.16 4.93 35.26
C ASN A 184 73.50 3.63 36.02
N ALA A 185 74.30 2.75 35.45
CA ALA A 185 74.77 1.54 36.13
C ALA A 185 75.64 1.87 37.36
N PHE A 186 76.49 2.90 37.28
CA PHE A 186 77.31 3.36 38.42
C PHE A 186 76.43 3.92 39.55
N GLN A 187 75.42 4.73 39.23
CA GLN A 187 74.46 5.23 40.23
C GLN A 187 73.69 4.07 40.87
N ARG A 188 73.22 3.10 40.07
CA ARG A 188 72.58 1.88 40.57
C ARG A 188 73.50 1.00 41.42
N TRP A 189 74.80 1.01 41.16
CA TRP A 189 75.81 0.29 41.94
C TRP A 189 76.14 1.02 43.26
N ALA A 190 76.28 2.35 43.22
CA ALA A 190 76.60 3.17 44.40
C ALA A 190 75.43 3.28 45.38
N THR A 191 74.19 3.27 44.87
CA THR A 191 72.96 3.28 45.67
C THR A 191 72.05 2.12 45.28
N PRO A 192 72.37 0.87 45.67
CA PRO A 192 71.66 -0.32 45.22
C PRO A 192 70.22 -0.42 45.73
N TRP A 193 69.86 0.33 46.78
CA TRP A 193 68.51 0.42 47.35
C TRP A 193 67.61 1.45 46.63
N ALA A 194 68.17 2.36 45.83
CA ALA A 194 67.40 3.41 45.18
C ALA A 194 66.63 2.86 43.96
N ALA A 195 65.37 3.27 43.82
CA ALA A 195 64.49 2.91 42.70
C ALA A 195 64.83 3.69 41.42
N ILE A 196 66.08 3.59 40.97
CA ILE A 196 66.55 4.23 39.73
C ILE A 196 66.16 3.35 38.54
N GLU A 197 65.37 3.91 37.63
CA GLU A 197 64.98 3.25 36.38
C GLU A 197 66.21 2.88 35.53
N ARG A 198 66.11 1.74 34.85
CA ARG A 198 67.19 1.23 34.00
C ARG A 198 67.31 2.08 32.75
N TYR A 199 68.50 2.56 32.45
CA TYR A 199 68.75 3.22 31.18
C TYR A 199 68.80 2.17 30.05
N THR A 200 67.88 2.29 29.09
CA THR A 200 67.88 1.53 27.83
C THR A 200 68.45 2.35 26.68
N LEU A 201 69.08 1.68 25.72
CA LEU A 201 69.68 2.29 24.54
C LEU A 201 68.63 2.72 23.51
N VAL A 202 67.46 2.09 23.56
CA VAL A 202 66.30 2.39 22.73
C VAL A 202 65.11 2.75 23.63
N ASN A 203 64.24 3.64 23.17
CA ASN A 203 62.97 3.94 23.84
C ASN A 203 61.80 3.72 22.88
N ILE A 204 60.71 3.13 23.39
CA ILE A 204 59.49 2.88 22.62
C ILE A 204 58.46 3.92 23.03
N ALA A 205 58.24 4.90 22.16
CA ALA A 205 57.33 6.02 22.34
C ALA A 205 56.04 5.83 21.52
N GLY A 206 54.98 6.55 21.88
CA GLY A 206 53.73 6.56 21.12
C GLY A 206 52.81 5.34 21.31
N LEU A 207 53.13 4.41 22.22
CA LEU A 207 52.20 3.33 22.58
C LEU A 207 51.08 3.85 23.52
N PRO A 208 49.80 3.58 23.21
CA PRO A 208 48.69 4.02 24.04
C PRO A 208 48.67 3.27 25.39
N ALA A 209 48.06 3.87 26.40
CA ALA A 209 47.91 3.25 27.72
C ALA A 209 47.01 2.00 27.69
N LYS A 210 46.04 1.97 26.76
CA LYS A 210 45.14 0.86 26.48
C LYS A 210 44.77 0.90 24.99
N GLN A 211 44.77 -0.26 24.33
CA GLN A 211 44.40 -0.39 22.92
C GLN A 211 43.05 -1.13 22.83
N ILE A 212 42.01 -0.45 22.34
CA ILE A 212 40.72 -1.09 22.03
C ILE A 212 40.76 -1.55 20.59
N VAL A 213 40.30 -2.77 20.31
CA VAL A 213 40.35 -3.39 18.98
C VAL A 213 39.04 -4.11 18.66
N PRO A 214 38.69 -4.28 17.37
CA PRO A 214 37.52 -5.07 17.00
C PRO A 214 37.70 -6.54 17.40
N HIS A 215 36.65 -7.11 17.98
CA HIS A 215 36.65 -8.50 18.45
C HIS A 215 36.87 -9.50 17.31
N GLY A 216 37.97 -10.27 17.38
CA GLY A 216 38.29 -11.35 16.44
C GLY A 216 38.91 -10.90 15.12
N GLU A 217 39.14 -9.61 14.90
CA GLU A 217 39.73 -9.07 13.67
C GLU A 217 41.22 -8.71 13.85
N PRO A 218 42.07 -8.90 12.83
CA PRO A 218 43.47 -8.49 12.89
C PRO A 218 43.58 -6.97 13.01
N PHE A 219 44.55 -6.51 13.80
CA PHE A 219 44.77 -5.08 14.03
C PHE A 219 46.27 -4.74 14.01
N GLU A 220 46.57 -3.47 13.81
CA GLU A 220 47.95 -2.98 13.73
C GLU A 220 48.28 -2.09 14.91
N VAL A 221 49.45 -2.30 15.51
CA VAL A 221 49.99 -1.43 16.56
C VAL A 221 51.22 -0.74 16.00
N VAL A 222 51.14 0.59 15.94
CA VAL A 222 52.23 1.46 15.49
C VAL A 222 52.88 2.10 16.70
N SER A 223 54.20 2.07 16.76
CA SER A 223 54.98 2.76 17.79
C SER A 223 56.19 3.46 17.19
N ALA A 224 56.59 4.57 17.78
CA ALA A 224 57.81 5.28 17.44
C ALA A 224 58.98 4.76 18.26
N VAL A 225 60.16 4.69 17.65
CA VAL A 225 61.40 4.17 18.24
C VAL A 225 62.41 5.31 18.32
N GLU A 226 62.74 5.74 19.52
CA GLU A 226 63.78 6.75 19.74
C GLU A 226 65.11 6.07 20.05
N TYR A 227 66.13 6.32 19.24
CA TYR A 227 67.48 5.83 19.47
C TYR A 227 68.24 6.76 20.41
N ARG A 228 68.70 6.24 21.55
CA ARG A 228 69.45 7.00 22.57
C ARG A 228 70.95 6.71 22.56
N SER A 229 71.43 5.93 21.60
CA SER A 229 72.82 5.46 21.46
C SER A 229 73.18 5.15 19.99
N PHE A 230 74.42 4.72 19.72
CA PHE A 230 74.90 4.30 18.40
C PHE A 230 74.25 3.00 17.89
N TRP A 231 73.55 2.26 18.75
CA TRP A 231 72.94 0.97 18.40
C TRP A 231 71.52 1.15 17.86
N HIS A 232 71.35 0.77 16.58
CA HIS A 232 70.08 0.85 15.85
C HIS A 232 69.59 -0.57 15.52
N PRO A 233 68.78 -1.21 16.38
CA PRO A 233 68.24 -2.54 16.09
C PRO A 233 67.30 -2.52 14.89
N ALA A 234 67.60 -3.33 13.87
CA ALA A 234 66.79 -3.46 12.66
C ALA A 234 65.50 -4.29 12.84
N ARG A 235 65.37 -5.00 13.97
CA ARG A 235 64.25 -5.93 14.24
C ARG A 235 63.53 -5.55 15.53
N ALA A 236 62.21 -5.54 15.45
CA ALA A 236 61.29 -5.45 16.58
C ALA A 236 60.49 -6.76 16.71
N GLN A 237 60.02 -7.04 17.92
CA GLN A 237 59.15 -8.18 18.17
C GLN A 237 57.94 -7.75 19.02
N GLY A 238 56.76 -8.23 18.63
CA GLY A 238 55.52 -8.11 19.39
C GLY A 238 55.06 -9.48 19.84
N GLN A 239 54.69 -9.64 21.10
CA GLN A 239 54.16 -10.89 21.63
C GLN A 239 52.89 -10.60 22.42
N TYR A 240 51.77 -11.19 21.98
CA TYR A 240 50.51 -11.12 22.72
C TYR A 240 50.43 -12.29 23.70
N GLU A 241 50.44 -11.99 25.00
CA GLU A 241 50.44 -13.00 26.07
C GLU A 241 51.47 -14.13 25.82
N ARG A 242 51.01 -15.38 25.64
CA ARG A 242 51.84 -16.57 25.37
C ARG A 242 51.84 -16.99 23.90
N GLN A 243 51.29 -16.18 23.00
CA GLN A 243 51.27 -16.48 21.57
C GLN A 243 52.69 -16.37 20.96
N PRO A 244 52.93 -16.98 19.78
CA PRO A 244 54.20 -16.83 19.07
C PRO A 244 54.54 -15.35 18.83
N ALA A 245 55.81 -14.99 19.06
CA ALA A 245 56.28 -13.63 18.86
C ALA A 245 56.32 -13.29 17.36
N ILE A 246 55.69 -12.18 17.00
CA ILE A 246 55.62 -11.62 15.65
C ILE A 246 56.83 -10.70 15.47
N LYS A 247 57.66 -10.98 14.47
CA LYS A 247 58.86 -10.21 14.17
C LYS A 247 58.58 -9.25 13.03
N THR A 248 58.98 -8.00 13.19
CA THR A 248 58.87 -6.95 12.16
C THR A 248 60.19 -6.19 12.04
N LEU A 249 60.36 -5.47 10.95
CA LEU A 249 61.51 -4.59 10.74
C LEU A 249 61.20 -3.19 11.26
N VAL A 250 62.21 -2.51 11.78
CA VAL A 250 62.09 -1.07 12.13
C VAL A 250 62.37 -0.27 10.86
N GLN A 251 61.40 0.49 10.37
CA GLN A 251 61.50 1.34 9.18
C GLN A 251 61.18 2.78 9.58
N ASP A 252 62.03 3.73 9.20
CA ASP A 252 61.86 5.17 9.49
C ASP A 252 61.53 5.47 10.96
N GLU A 253 62.28 4.85 11.88
CA GLU A 253 62.07 4.99 13.33
C GLU A 253 60.68 4.58 13.82
N ARG A 254 59.96 3.77 13.03
CA ARG A 254 58.62 3.27 13.34
C ARG A 254 58.57 1.74 13.30
N VAL A 255 57.77 1.19 14.20
CA VAL A 255 57.49 -0.24 14.30
C VAL A 255 56.01 -0.45 14.09
N GLN A 256 55.67 -1.21 13.05
CA GLN A 256 54.31 -1.63 12.72
C GLN A 256 54.19 -3.13 12.96
N LEU A 257 53.41 -3.50 13.97
CA LEU A 257 53.12 -4.88 14.32
C LEU A 257 51.70 -5.24 13.89
N LYS A 258 51.56 -6.18 12.96
CA LYS A 258 50.26 -6.74 12.57
C LYS A 258 49.92 -7.92 13.47
N ILE A 259 48.96 -7.75 14.37
CA ILE A 259 48.54 -8.76 15.34
C ILE A 259 47.31 -9.50 14.78
N PRO A 260 47.27 -10.84 14.81
CA PRO A 260 46.08 -11.59 14.41
C PRO A 260 44.91 -11.30 15.36
N GLY A 261 43.68 -11.56 14.90
CA GLY A 261 42.48 -11.22 15.66
C GLY A 261 42.41 -11.87 17.04
N GLN A 262 41.99 -11.08 18.02
CA GLN A 262 41.91 -11.50 19.42
C GLN A 262 40.47 -11.41 19.91
N VAL A 263 40.05 -12.38 20.72
CA VAL A 263 38.67 -12.46 21.27
C VAL A 263 38.63 -12.24 22.79
N GLN A 264 39.78 -12.36 23.47
CA GLN A 264 39.90 -12.17 24.91
C GLN A 264 40.87 -11.02 25.24
N PRO A 265 40.61 -10.25 26.32
CA PRO A 265 41.54 -9.23 26.81
C PRO A 265 42.89 -9.83 27.21
N GLY A 266 43.97 -9.08 26.98
CA GLY A 266 45.33 -9.54 27.22
C GLY A 266 46.38 -8.45 26.99
N ARG A 267 47.65 -8.77 27.16
CA ARG A 267 48.77 -7.82 27.07
C ARG A 267 49.65 -8.08 25.86
N LEU A 268 49.86 -7.04 25.06
CA LEU A 268 50.85 -7.02 23.98
C LEU A 268 52.19 -6.49 24.52
N SER A 269 53.19 -7.37 24.58
CA SER A 269 54.57 -7.02 24.89
C SER A 269 55.32 -6.65 23.61
N VAL A 270 55.73 -5.39 23.48
CA VAL A 270 56.55 -4.89 22.38
C VAL A 270 58.00 -4.77 22.85
N ARG A 271 58.93 -5.41 22.14
CA ARG A 271 60.37 -5.35 22.41
C ARG A 271 61.15 -4.89 21.19
N VAL A 272 62.01 -3.90 21.39
CA VAL A 272 62.93 -3.35 20.39
C VAL A 272 64.31 -3.24 21.03
N GLY A 273 65.26 -4.07 20.59
CA GLY A 273 66.59 -4.14 21.22
C GLY A 273 66.51 -4.54 22.70
N ASP A 274 66.99 -3.64 23.57
CA ASP A 274 66.93 -3.78 25.03
C ASP A 274 65.64 -3.21 25.66
N ALA A 275 64.86 -2.43 24.94
CA ALA A 275 63.60 -1.86 25.41
C ALA A 275 62.44 -2.86 25.35
N ARG A 276 61.61 -2.92 26.40
CA ARG A 276 60.36 -3.69 26.44
C ARG A 276 59.26 -2.82 27.05
N ARG A 277 58.08 -2.81 26.42
CA ARG A 277 56.89 -2.12 26.92
C ARG A 277 55.66 -3.01 26.72
N GLU A 278 54.73 -2.99 27.66
CA GLU A 278 53.48 -3.75 27.58
C GLU A 278 52.30 -2.80 27.36
N VAL A 279 51.35 -3.22 26.52
CA VAL A 279 50.10 -2.51 26.25
C VAL A 279 48.93 -3.46 26.46
N PRO A 280 47.96 -3.15 27.32
CA PRO A 280 46.73 -3.92 27.44
C PRO A 280 45.87 -3.72 26.19
N VAL A 281 45.43 -4.82 25.58
CA VAL A 281 44.51 -4.88 24.44
C VAL A 281 43.16 -5.40 24.90
N GLU A 282 42.09 -4.71 24.53
CA GLU A 282 40.72 -5.09 24.85
C GLU A 282 39.90 -5.30 23.56
N PRO A 283 39.64 -6.55 23.18
CA PRO A 283 38.75 -6.85 22.06
C PRO A 283 37.31 -6.52 22.39
N THR A 284 36.68 -5.69 21.57
CA THR A 284 35.30 -5.22 21.76
C THR A 284 34.50 -5.39 20.48
N HIS A 285 33.23 -5.79 20.58
CA HIS A 285 32.35 -5.88 19.41
C HIS A 285 32.15 -4.52 18.75
N ARG A 286 32.05 -4.50 17.41
CA ARG A 286 31.75 -3.29 16.66
C ARG A 286 30.32 -2.78 16.97
N PRO A 287 30.09 -1.46 16.90
CA PRO A 287 28.76 -0.89 17.05
C PRO A 287 27.86 -1.34 15.90
N SER A 288 26.63 -1.77 16.21
CA SER A 288 25.66 -2.27 15.23
C SER A 288 24.36 -1.47 15.27
N LEU A 289 23.70 -1.34 14.12
CA LEU A 289 22.38 -0.72 14.01
C LEU A 289 21.34 -1.57 14.75
N LYS A 290 20.64 -0.95 15.70
CA LYS A 290 19.58 -1.57 16.49
C LYS A 290 18.21 -1.31 15.88
N ASP A 291 17.92 -0.05 15.58
CA ASP A 291 16.66 0.40 14.99
C ASP A 291 16.94 1.51 13.96
N LEU A 292 16.19 1.51 12.87
CA LEU A 292 16.17 2.60 11.89
C LEU A 292 14.72 2.96 11.56
N ILE A 293 14.36 4.21 11.84
CA ILE A 293 13.03 4.75 11.62
C ILE A 293 13.13 5.79 10.51
N ALA A 294 12.35 5.63 9.45
CA ALA A 294 12.14 6.66 8.45
C ALA A 294 10.88 7.46 8.80
N ARG A 295 11.03 8.77 8.89
CA ARG A 295 9.91 9.71 8.87
C ARG A 295 9.77 10.25 7.46
N ILE A 296 8.62 10.00 6.85
CA ILE A 296 8.30 10.31 5.46
C ILE A 296 7.28 11.44 5.46
N ASP A 297 7.69 12.60 4.99
CA ASP A 297 6.81 13.72 4.73
C ASP A 297 6.36 13.63 3.26
N LEU A 298 5.09 13.23 3.06
CA LEU A 298 4.47 13.09 1.74
C LEU A 298 4.36 14.45 1.02
N PRO A 299 4.23 14.48 -0.32
CA PRO A 299 4.06 15.71 -1.08
C PRO A 299 2.93 16.60 -0.53
N ALA A 300 3.17 17.91 -0.51
CA ALA A 300 2.27 18.88 0.10
C ALA A 300 0.84 18.88 -0.49
N TYR A 301 0.68 18.46 -1.74
CA TYR A 301 -0.62 18.41 -2.41
C TYR A 301 -1.58 17.39 -1.78
N LEU A 302 -1.06 16.32 -1.17
CA LEU A 302 -1.85 15.28 -0.52
C LEU A 302 -2.43 15.71 0.83
N LYS A 303 -1.80 16.67 1.53
CA LYS A 303 -2.20 17.13 2.88
C LYS A 303 -2.23 16.02 3.94
N TYR A 304 -1.44 14.97 3.77
CA TYR A 304 -1.29 13.89 4.75
C TYR A 304 -0.35 14.32 5.90
N PRO A 305 -0.56 13.80 7.12
CA PRO A 305 0.43 13.92 8.19
C PRO A 305 1.68 13.08 7.85
N ALA A 306 2.80 13.43 8.48
CA ALA A 306 4.06 12.70 8.35
C ALA A 306 3.87 11.22 8.74
N LEU A 307 4.31 10.32 7.87
CA LEU A 307 4.29 8.88 8.11
C LEU A 307 5.59 8.47 8.80
N THR A 308 5.53 7.45 9.67
CA THR A 308 6.70 6.91 10.36
C THR A 308 6.76 5.41 10.14
N GLU A 309 7.83 4.92 9.53
CA GLU A 309 8.02 3.51 9.21
C GLU A 309 9.33 2.99 9.82
N ASN A 310 9.29 1.79 10.41
CA ASN A 310 10.49 1.13 10.95
C ASN A 310 11.07 0.18 9.91
N ILE A 311 12.29 0.47 9.47
CA ILE A 311 12.95 -0.24 8.38
C ILE A 311 13.61 -1.51 8.92
N ARG A 312 13.01 -2.67 8.62
CA ARG A 312 13.55 -3.99 9.01
C ARG A 312 14.19 -4.77 7.86
N SER A 313 13.72 -4.58 6.64
CA SER A 313 14.07 -5.39 5.46
C SER A 313 15.20 -4.80 4.60
N GLY A 314 15.80 -3.68 4.99
CA GLY A 314 16.81 -2.99 4.17
C GLY A 314 16.26 -2.35 2.88
N SER A 315 14.93 -2.25 2.76
CA SER A 315 14.22 -1.62 1.65
C SER A 315 13.16 -0.66 2.17
N LEU A 316 12.95 0.48 1.50
CA LEU A 316 11.90 1.45 1.79
C LEU A 316 11.20 1.84 0.49
N THR A 317 9.87 1.95 0.49
CA THR A 317 9.11 2.42 -0.69
C THR A 317 8.46 3.75 -0.35
N VAL A 318 8.65 4.76 -1.20
CA VAL A 318 8.12 6.11 -0.99
C VAL A 318 7.47 6.66 -2.26
N LEU A 319 6.52 7.58 -2.10
CA LEU A 319 5.92 8.29 -3.21
C LEU A 319 6.93 9.30 -3.80
N GLU A 320 6.99 9.42 -5.12
CA GLU A 320 7.83 10.43 -5.80
C GLU A 320 7.54 11.85 -5.27
N GLY A 321 8.58 12.66 -5.03
CA GLY A 321 8.45 13.98 -4.41
C GLY A 321 8.29 14.00 -2.88
N SER A 322 8.34 12.85 -2.21
CA SER A 322 8.38 12.79 -0.73
C SER A 322 9.74 13.16 -0.16
N GLN A 323 9.75 13.73 1.05
CA GLN A 323 10.97 13.97 1.80
C GLN A 323 11.13 12.92 2.91
N VAL A 324 12.31 12.34 3.03
CA VAL A 324 12.57 11.29 4.03
C VAL A 324 13.67 11.74 4.99
N SER A 325 13.42 11.62 6.28
CA SER A 325 14.43 11.77 7.33
C SER A 325 14.61 10.46 8.08
N PHE A 326 15.85 10.12 8.40
CA PHE A 326 16.21 8.87 9.06
C PHE A 326 16.62 9.13 10.50
N GLN A 327 16.08 8.32 11.41
CA GLN A 327 16.46 8.30 12.82
C GLN A 327 16.92 6.89 13.18
N GLY A 328 18.19 6.74 13.53
CA GLY A 328 18.78 5.45 13.87
C GLY A 328 19.24 5.39 15.31
N LYS A 329 19.20 4.20 15.89
CA LYS A 329 19.83 3.88 17.18
C LYS A 329 20.87 2.80 17.01
N ILE A 330 22.04 3.00 17.60
CA ILE A 330 23.18 2.10 17.57
C ILE A 330 23.32 1.42 18.95
N THR A 331 24.00 0.29 19.03
CA THR A 331 24.22 -0.43 20.29
C THR A 331 25.12 0.28 21.30
N ARG A 332 25.80 1.37 20.91
CA ARG A 332 26.72 2.17 21.75
C ARG A 332 26.71 3.63 21.32
N GLY A 333 27.13 4.51 22.24
CA GLY A 333 27.34 5.94 22.00
C GLY A 333 28.23 6.22 20.80
N LEU A 334 27.83 7.20 20.00
CA LEU A 334 28.44 7.57 18.74
C LEU A 334 29.32 8.82 18.88
N GLN A 335 30.46 8.79 18.19
CA GLN A 335 31.30 9.97 17.99
C GLN A 335 30.92 10.70 16.69
N SER A 336 30.66 9.93 15.63
CA SER A 336 30.21 10.46 14.35
C SER A 336 29.38 9.43 13.58
N ALA A 337 28.50 9.92 12.72
CA ALA A 337 27.74 9.11 11.78
C ALA A 337 27.59 9.88 10.46
N GLU A 338 27.62 9.16 9.35
CA GLU A 338 27.57 9.71 8.00
C GLU A 338 26.57 8.94 7.15
N LEU A 339 25.93 9.65 6.23
CA LEU A 339 25.00 9.14 5.24
C LEU A 339 25.52 9.54 3.86
N ALA A 340 25.82 8.55 3.02
CA ALA A 340 26.03 8.78 1.59
C ALA A 340 24.78 8.32 0.83
N VAL A 341 24.28 9.17 -0.06
CA VAL A 341 23.13 8.88 -0.93
C VAL A 341 23.70 8.63 -2.33
N GLU A 342 23.59 7.40 -2.80
CA GLU A 342 24.15 6.99 -4.09
C GLU A 342 25.67 7.24 -4.19
N SER A 343 26.13 8.05 -5.16
CA SER A 343 27.55 8.41 -5.35
C SER A 343 27.86 9.83 -4.83
N SER A 344 26.98 10.43 -4.02
CA SER A 344 27.22 11.75 -3.44
C SER A 344 28.29 11.70 -2.34
N ASP A 345 28.89 12.86 -2.05
CA ASP A 345 29.77 12.98 -0.90
C ASP A 345 29.03 12.63 0.42
N PRO A 346 29.68 11.93 1.38
CA PRO A 346 29.07 11.59 2.65
C PRO A 346 28.66 12.83 3.45
N GLN A 347 27.40 12.87 3.89
CA GLN A 347 26.85 13.92 4.74
C GLN A 347 26.92 13.51 6.21
N ARG A 348 27.43 14.40 7.07
CA ARG A 348 27.45 14.17 8.52
C ARG A 348 26.05 14.26 9.13
N LEU A 349 25.71 13.27 9.94
CA LEU A 349 24.45 13.16 10.66
C LEU A 349 24.56 13.84 12.04
N ALA A 350 23.43 14.33 12.54
CA ALA A 350 23.35 14.85 13.90
C ALA A 350 23.37 13.67 14.89
N VAL A 351 24.29 13.68 15.85
CA VAL A 351 24.49 12.58 16.81
C VAL A 351 24.14 13.04 18.22
N GLN A 352 23.37 12.23 18.95
CA GLN A 352 23.03 12.44 20.36
C GLN A 352 23.08 11.11 21.11
N GLY A 353 24.16 10.87 21.85
CA GLY A 353 24.36 9.61 22.56
C GLY A 353 24.51 8.43 21.59
N ASP A 354 23.64 7.44 21.68
CA ASP A 354 23.59 6.25 20.80
C ASP A 354 22.68 6.44 19.57
N ALA A 355 22.07 7.61 19.41
CA ALA A 355 21.16 7.92 18.33
C ALA A 355 21.76 8.89 17.30
N PHE A 356 21.33 8.75 16.05
CA PHE A 356 21.62 9.71 14.99
C PHE A 356 20.34 10.13 14.26
N ALA A 357 20.36 11.33 13.67
CA ALA A 357 19.29 11.86 12.84
C ALA A 357 19.85 12.51 11.56
N SER A 358 19.21 12.25 10.42
CA SER A 358 19.49 12.93 9.15
C SER A 358 18.62 14.16 8.97
N GLN A 359 19.08 15.09 8.13
CA GLN A 359 18.20 16.09 7.54
C GLN A 359 17.26 15.42 6.51
N PRO A 360 16.12 16.05 6.17
CA PRO A 360 15.25 15.56 5.11
C PRO A 360 16.00 15.48 3.78
N VAL A 361 15.95 14.32 3.14
CA VAL A 361 16.52 14.07 1.81
C VAL A 361 15.36 13.91 0.84
N ASN A 362 15.41 14.64 -0.28
CA ASN A 362 14.49 14.41 -1.40
C ASN A 362 14.97 13.18 -2.16
N LEU A 363 14.08 12.20 -2.33
CA LEU A 363 14.40 10.93 -2.99
C LEU A 363 13.48 10.77 -4.21
N ASP A 364 13.91 11.29 -5.37
CA ASP A 364 13.20 11.17 -6.65
C ASP A 364 13.76 10.03 -7.53
N GLY A 365 13.25 8.80 -7.37
CA GLY A 365 13.77 7.62 -8.09
C GLY A 365 14.21 6.47 -7.19
N ALA A 366 14.91 5.49 -7.77
CA ALA A 366 15.51 4.39 -7.03
C ALA A 366 16.92 4.75 -6.57
N PHE A 367 17.17 4.71 -5.25
CA PHE A 367 18.47 5.08 -4.67
C PHE A 367 18.98 4.06 -3.66
N HIS A 368 20.28 4.12 -3.43
CA HIS A 368 20.93 3.38 -2.36
C HIS A 368 21.53 4.34 -1.34
N CYS A 369 21.01 4.32 -0.12
CA CYS A 369 21.59 5.05 1.00
C CYS A 369 22.58 4.13 1.73
N SER A 370 23.79 4.61 2.00
CA SER A 370 24.76 3.89 2.82
C SER A 370 25.08 4.68 4.09
N PHE A 371 24.91 4.03 5.23
CA PHE A 371 25.16 4.59 6.55
C PHE A 371 26.47 4.03 7.12
N THR A 372 27.32 4.93 7.59
CA THR A 372 28.58 4.61 8.27
C THR A 372 28.64 5.34 9.60
N TRP A 373 29.25 4.74 10.62
CA TRP A 373 29.38 5.38 11.93
C TRP A 373 30.65 4.95 12.66
N GLN A 374 31.09 5.81 13.57
CA GLN A 374 32.18 5.57 14.49
C GLN A 374 31.69 5.81 15.92
N ASP A 375 31.94 4.82 16.80
CA ASP A 375 31.56 4.94 18.20
C ASP A 375 32.55 5.75 19.05
N GLU A 376 32.18 6.00 20.30
CA GLU A 376 33.02 6.69 21.30
C GLU A 376 34.36 5.99 21.61
N LEU A 377 34.52 4.71 21.23
CA LEU A 377 35.76 3.93 21.40
C LEU A 377 36.63 3.97 20.14
N GLY A 378 36.20 4.71 19.10
CA GLY A 378 36.90 4.84 17.81
C GLY A 378 36.70 3.65 16.87
N LEU A 379 35.77 2.72 17.17
CA LEU A 379 35.47 1.59 16.29
C LEU A 379 34.46 1.97 15.22
N GLU A 380 34.83 1.73 13.97
CA GLU A 380 33.98 1.96 12.79
C GLU A 380 33.05 0.76 12.52
N THR A 381 32.04 0.97 11.66
CA THR A 381 31.26 -0.11 11.05
C THR A 381 32.12 -1.02 10.18
N ALA A 382 31.90 -2.34 10.24
CA ALA A 382 32.63 -3.31 9.42
C ALA A 382 32.37 -3.12 7.91
N ALA A 383 31.14 -2.78 7.54
CA ALA A 383 30.75 -2.39 6.19
C ALA A 383 29.63 -1.35 6.28
N PRO A 384 29.49 -0.45 5.28
CA PRO A 384 28.38 0.49 5.23
C PRO A 384 27.04 -0.24 5.21
N TRP A 385 26.12 0.14 6.09
CA TRP A 385 24.77 -0.42 6.09
C TRP A 385 23.97 0.18 4.94
N ARG A 386 23.43 -0.65 4.05
CA ARG A 386 22.77 -0.21 2.81
C ARG A 386 21.26 -0.29 2.90
N LEU A 387 20.59 0.75 2.45
CA LEU A 387 19.14 0.84 2.30
C LEU A 387 18.81 1.08 0.83
N SER A 388 17.95 0.23 0.26
CA SER A 388 17.37 0.46 -1.07
C SER A 388 16.06 1.22 -0.94
N VAL A 389 16.00 2.43 -1.49
CA VAL A 389 14.76 3.20 -1.55
C VAL A 389 14.17 3.10 -2.96
N GLN A 390 12.91 2.71 -3.07
CA GLN A 390 12.17 2.63 -4.34
C GLN A 390 11.09 3.70 -4.38
N SER A 391 11.05 4.50 -5.44
CA SER A 391 9.98 5.46 -5.70
C SER A 391 8.80 4.80 -6.42
N GLN A 392 7.59 5.03 -5.93
CA GLN A 392 6.34 4.73 -6.65
C GLN A 392 5.68 6.01 -7.13
N LYS A 393 4.97 5.92 -8.27
CA LYS A 393 4.19 7.03 -8.82
C LYS A 393 2.77 6.97 -8.28
N ASP A 394 2.22 8.14 -8.02
CA ASP A 394 0.81 8.37 -7.69
C ASP A 394 -0.06 7.95 -8.90
N LEU A 395 -0.94 6.98 -8.72
CA LEU A 395 -1.80 6.45 -9.79
C LEU A 395 -3.06 7.33 -9.96
N PRO A 396 -3.62 7.42 -11.18
CA PRO A 396 -4.86 8.16 -11.38
C PRO A 396 -6.06 7.42 -10.77
N PRO A 397 -7.10 8.15 -10.34
CA PRO A 397 -8.31 7.56 -9.78
C PRO A 397 -9.08 6.81 -10.86
N LEU A 398 -9.77 5.74 -10.45
CA LEU A 398 -10.57 4.89 -11.34
C LEU A 398 -12.07 5.10 -11.07
N PRO A 399 -12.78 5.90 -11.91
CA PRO A 399 -14.22 6.08 -11.82
C PRO A 399 -15.00 4.98 -12.56
N GLU A 400 -16.08 4.50 -11.96
CA GLU A 400 -16.98 3.48 -12.51
C GLU A 400 -18.45 3.76 -12.15
N LEU A 401 -19.35 3.19 -12.97
CA LEU A 401 -20.80 3.14 -12.74
C LEU A 401 -21.23 1.66 -12.64
N PRO A 402 -21.05 1.01 -11.47
CA PRO A 402 -21.17 -0.44 -11.34
C PRO A 402 -22.58 -0.98 -11.55
N GLU A 403 -23.62 -0.20 -11.22
CA GLU A 403 -25.02 -0.64 -11.32
C GLU A 403 -25.66 -0.31 -12.68
N MET A 404 -24.94 0.37 -13.57
CA MET A 404 -25.48 0.82 -14.84
C MET A 404 -25.04 -0.10 -15.99
N ASN A 405 -26.00 -0.61 -16.76
CA ASN A 405 -25.70 -1.28 -18.02
C ASN A 405 -25.17 -0.27 -19.06
N ARG A 406 -24.38 -0.74 -20.03
CA ARG A 406 -23.82 0.14 -21.09
C ARG A 406 -24.88 0.87 -21.89
N GLU A 407 -26.06 0.26 -22.06
CA GLU A 407 -27.21 0.85 -22.73
C GLU A 407 -28.44 0.59 -21.88
N VAL A 408 -29.21 1.64 -21.59
CA VAL A 408 -30.46 1.57 -20.80
C VAL A 408 -31.51 2.51 -21.38
N ALA A 409 -32.77 2.10 -21.34
CA ALA A 409 -33.91 2.97 -21.66
C ALA A 409 -34.53 3.52 -20.38
N VAL A 410 -34.84 4.82 -20.36
CA VAL A 410 -35.37 5.55 -19.20
C VAL A 410 -36.53 6.42 -19.65
N LEU A 411 -37.60 6.46 -18.85
CA LEU A 411 -38.75 7.33 -19.15
C LEU A 411 -38.40 8.80 -18.96
N GLU A 412 -38.99 9.68 -19.76
CA GLU A 412 -38.71 11.12 -19.70
C GLU A 412 -38.96 11.74 -18.31
N THR A 413 -39.93 11.22 -17.56
CA THR A 413 -40.31 11.69 -16.22
C THR A 413 -39.65 10.89 -15.09
N GLU A 414 -38.87 9.87 -15.39
CA GLU A 414 -38.28 9.00 -14.38
C GLU A 414 -37.05 9.63 -13.72
N VAL A 415 -36.88 9.35 -12.42
CA VAL A 415 -35.66 9.69 -11.69
C VAL A 415 -34.81 8.44 -11.55
N VAL A 416 -33.65 8.44 -12.20
CA VAL A 416 -32.71 7.31 -12.17
C VAL A 416 -31.54 7.63 -11.23
N PRO A 417 -31.31 6.82 -10.17
CA PRO A 417 -30.13 6.97 -9.33
C PRO A 417 -28.90 6.38 -10.03
N LEU A 418 -28.00 7.25 -10.47
CA LEU A 418 -26.71 6.89 -11.07
C LEU A 418 -25.65 6.79 -9.97
N LYS A 419 -25.38 5.58 -9.50
CA LYS A 419 -24.34 5.33 -8.48
C LYS A 419 -22.96 5.34 -9.12
N ALA A 420 -22.21 6.42 -8.90
CA ALA A 420 -20.83 6.54 -9.29
C ALA A 420 -19.90 6.16 -8.13
N VAL A 421 -18.83 5.44 -8.45
CA VAL A 421 -17.79 5.05 -7.50
C VAL A 421 -16.45 5.45 -8.07
N ALA A 422 -15.56 6.01 -7.26
CA ALA A 422 -14.17 6.21 -7.63
C ALA A 422 -13.24 5.72 -6.53
N GLN A 423 -12.14 5.09 -6.93
CA GLN A 423 -11.12 4.58 -6.03
C GLN A 423 -9.73 5.05 -6.44
N ASP A 424 -8.92 5.38 -5.43
CA ASP A 424 -7.59 5.95 -5.60
C ASP A 424 -6.63 5.46 -4.49
N ASP A 425 -5.32 5.55 -4.72
CA ASP A 425 -4.29 5.14 -3.77
C ASP A 425 -4.03 6.18 -2.66
N TYR A 426 -4.10 7.47 -2.98
CA TYR A 426 -3.83 8.59 -2.06
C TYR A 426 -5.03 9.51 -1.80
N GLY A 427 -6.12 9.38 -2.54
CA GLY A 427 -7.40 10.02 -2.22
C GLY A 427 -8.07 10.65 -3.43
N VAL A 428 -9.39 10.46 -3.53
CA VAL A 428 -10.21 11.12 -4.56
C VAL A 428 -10.63 12.49 -4.05
N ARG A 429 -10.39 13.54 -4.82
CA ARG A 429 -10.80 14.92 -4.50
C ARG A 429 -12.22 15.20 -4.95
N GLU A 430 -12.57 14.73 -6.13
CA GLU A 430 -13.83 15.05 -6.80
C GLU A 430 -14.33 13.84 -7.59
N LEU A 431 -15.62 13.57 -7.48
CA LEU A 431 -16.34 12.56 -8.23
C LEU A 431 -17.55 13.22 -8.88
N GLY A 432 -17.80 12.92 -10.15
CA GLY A 432 -18.92 13.51 -10.85
C GLY A 432 -19.35 12.76 -12.09
N LEU A 433 -20.39 13.28 -12.74
CA LEU A 433 -20.89 12.78 -14.02
C LEU A 433 -20.90 13.91 -15.05
N THR A 434 -20.38 13.60 -16.23
CA THR A 434 -20.53 14.41 -17.44
C THR A 434 -21.48 13.69 -18.38
N TRP A 435 -22.30 14.45 -19.08
CA TRP A 435 -23.21 13.89 -20.07
C TRP A 435 -23.28 14.78 -21.30
N ASN A 436 -23.44 14.14 -22.46
CA ASN A 436 -23.59 14.78 -23.75
C ASN A 436 -24.83 14.23 -24.45
N LEU A 437 -25.59 15.12 -25.08
CA LEU A 437 -26.73 14.73 -25.90
C LEU A 437 -26.23 14.34 -27.29
N ILE A 438 -26.38 13.06 -27.65
CA ILE A 438 -26.28 12.58 -29.01
C ILE A 438 -27.69 12.61 -29.60
N SER A 439 -27.92 13.58 -30.47
CA SER A 439 -29.12 13.63 -31.28
C SER A 439 -28.69 13.92 -32.70
N ASP A 440 -29.37 13.31 -33.67
CA ASP A 440 -29.24 13.66 -35.10
C ASP A 440 -29.69 15.11 -35.39
N TRP A 441 -30.18 15.79 -34.35
CA TRP A 441 -30.81 17.09 -34.40
C TRP A 441 -30.25 17.95 -33.28
N GLN A 442 -29.18 18.69 -33.54
CA GLN A 442 -28.68 19.68 -32.58
C GLN A 442 -29.78 20.70 -32.27
N PRO A 443 -30.40 20.69 -31.07
CA PRO A 443 -31.13 21.85 -30.63
C PRO A 443 -30.05 22.85 -30.22
N THR A 444 -29.96 23.98 -30.91
CA THR A 444 -29.25 25.15 -30.38
C THR A 444 -29.95 25.62 -29.12
N ASN A 445 -29.57 24.97 -28.03
CA ASN A 445 -29.50 25.38 -26.64
C ASN A 445 -28.69 24.24 -26.05
N SER A 446 -27.35 24.36 -26.06
CA SER A 446 -26.53 23.48 -25.26
C SER A 446 -27.13 23.51 -23.86
N PRO A 447 -27.76 22.44 -23.34
CA PRO A 447 -28.02 22.41 -21.91
C PRO A 447 -26.64 22.62 -21.31
N SER A 448 -26.48 23.73 -20.59
CA SER A 448 -25.29 23.98 -19.80
C SER A 448 -25.25 22.82 -18.81
N ALA A 449 -24.58 21.73 -19.19
CA ALA A 449 -24.48 20.54 -18.38
C ALA A 449 -23.59 20.93 -17.21
N THR A 450 -24.19 21.48 -16.16
CA THR A 450 -23.56 21.54 -14.86
C THR A 450 -23.25 20.09 -14.52
N PRO A 451 -21.97 19.68 -14.53
CA PRO A 451 -21.63 18.31 -14.24
C PRO A 451 -22.13 18.01 -12.83
N PHE A 452 -22.73 16.83 -12.66
CA PHE A 452 -23.02 16.38 -11.31
C PHE A 452 -21.67 16.29 -10.59
N LYS A 453 -21.53 16.95 -9.45
CA LYS A 453 -20.24 17.08 -8.77
C LYS A 453 -20.41 16.82 -7.30
N TYR A 454 -19.50 16.02 -6.77
CA TYR A 454 -19.32 15.80 -5.35
C TYR A 454 -17.84 15.98 -5.02
N VAL A 455 -17.54 16.80 -4.02
CA VAL A 455 -16.17 17.03 -3.53
C VAL A 455 -16.01 16.28 -2.22
N ALA A 456 -14.91 15.53 -2.09
CA ALA A 456 -14.59 14.78 -0.89
C ALA A 456 -14.55 15.69 0.35
N ALA A 457 -14.99 15.16 1.48
CA ALA A 457 -14.95 15.90 2.75
C ALA A 457 -13.51 15.96 3.32
N SER A 458 -12.69 14.95 3.00
CA SER A 458 -11.31 14.82 3.45
C SER A 458 -10.40 14.37 2.30
N ALA A 459 -9.16 14.84 2.31
CA ALA A 459 -8.13 14.41 1.36
C ALA A 459 -7.70 12.94 1.56
N GLN A 460 -8.14 12.28 2.63
CA GLN A 460 -7.79 10.90 2.96
C GLN A 460 -8.82 9.87 2.47
N GLU A 461 -9.91 10.32 1.83
CA GLU A 461 -10.96 9.44 1.30
C GLU A 461 -10.47 8.75 0.02
N LYS A 462 -9.97 7.52 0.18
CA LYS A 462 -9.49 6.67 -0.92
C LYS A 462 -10.59 6.08 -1.79
N LYS A 463 -11.83 6.06 -1.29
CA LYS A 463 -13.00 5.57 -1.99
C LYS A 463 -14.13 6.58 -1.80
N LEU A 464 -14.69 7.05 -2.92
CA LEU A 464 -15.89 7.88 -2.93
C LEU A 464 -17.01 7.13 -3.62
N GLU A 465 -18.18 7.15 -3.00
CA GLU A 465 -19.40 6.59 -3.55
C GLU A 465 -20.50 7.63 -3.47
N ARG A 466 -21.15 7.93 -4.60
CA ARG A 466 -22.25 8.88 -4.65
C ARG A 466 -23.30 8.47 -5.64
N ALA A 467 -24.56 8.48 -5.20
CA ALA A 467 -25.71 8.39 -6.09
C ALA A 467 -26.09 9.78 -6.59
N PHE A 468 -26.01 9.98 -7.91
CA PHE A 468 -26.50 11.18 -8.58
C PHE A 468 -27.86 10.90 -9.20
N LYS A 469 -28.86 11.72 -8.88
CA LYS A 469 -30.21 11.55 -9.45
C LYS A 469 -30.26 12.19 -10.84
N PHE A 470 -30.70 11.42 -11.83
CA PHE A 470 -30.83 11.85 -13.23
C PHE A 470 -32.31 11.84 -13.63
N ASN A 471 -32.82 12.96 -14.14
CA ASN A 471 -34.19 13.07 -14.64
C ASN A 471 -34.19 13.82 -15.99
N PRO A 472 -34.58 13.18 -17.10
CA PRO A 472 -34.56 13.80 -18.43
C PRO A 472 -35.41 15.07 -18.52
N ALA A 473 -36.64 15.05 -17.98
CA ALA A 473 -37.56 16.19 -18.05
C ALA A 473 -37.02 17.44 -17.33
N LEU A 474 -36.45 17.28 -16.13
CA LEU A 474 -35.81 18.38 -15.39
C LEU A 474 -34.56 18.91 -16.10
N LEU A 475 -33.86 18.06 -16.85
CA LEU A 475 -32.73 18.44 -17.69
C LEU A 475 -33.14 19.00 -19.05
N LYS A 476 -34.45 19.09 -19.34
CA LYS A 476 -35.01 19.51 -20.63
C LYS A 476 -34.48 18.67 -21.81
N ILE A 477 -34.22 17.39 -21.55
CA ILE A 477 -33.79 16.41 -22.57
C ILE A 477 -35.05 15.91 -23.30
N PRO A 478 -35.17 16.13 -24.62
CA PRO A 478 -36.33 15.67 -25.37
C PRO A 478 -36.44 14.14 -25.41
N ALA A 479 -37.67 13.62 -25.40
CA ALA A 479 -37.94 12.22 -25.70
C ALA A 479 -37.38 11.83 -27.08
N GLY A 480 -36.93 10.58 -27.21
CA GLY A 480 -36.27 10.04 -28.41
C GLY A 480 -34.77 10.38 -28.51
N SER A 481 -34.19 11.06 -27.53
CA SER A 481 -32.77 11.42 -27.53
C SER A 481 -31.89 10.31 -26.93
N LEU A 482 -30.63 10.27 -27.39
CA LEU A 482 -29.57 9.45 -26.80
C LEU A 482 -28.66 10.32 -25.94
N VAL A 483 -28.42 9.92 -24.69
CA VAL A 483 -27.52 10.61 -23.77
C VAL A 483 -26.29 9.74 -23.54
N GLU A 484 -25.11 10.25 -23.89
CA GLU A 484 -23.84 9.62 -23.51
C GLU A 484 -23.39 10.17 -22.17
N LEU A 485 -23.20 9.27 -21.21
CA LEU A 485 -22.82 9.55 -19.83
C LEU A 485 -21.42 8.99 -19.56
N ARG A 486 -20.60 9.76 -18.84
CA ARG A 486 -19.32 9.31 -18.28
C ARG A 486 -19.24 9.72 -16.82
N ALA A 487 -18.76 8.83 -15.97
CA ALA A 487 -18.29 9.24 -14.66
C ALA A 487 -16.86 9.78 -14.78
N TYR A 488 -16.54 10.84 -14.04
CA TYR A 488 -15.19 11.36 -13.93
C TYR A 488 -14.74 11.43 -12.48
N ALA A 489 -13.44 11.27 -12.27
CA ALA A 489 -12.81 11.47 -10.98
C ALA A 489 -11.55 12.31 -11.11
N LYS A 490 -11.32 13.14 -10.10
CA LYS A 490 -10.09 13.93 -9.95
C LYS A 490 -9.48 13.65 -8.60
N ASP A 491 -8.18 13.44 -8.56
CA ASP A 491 -7.39 13.27 -7.35
C ASP A 491 -6.82 14.63 -6.87
N PHE A 492 -5.89 14.57 -5.93
CA PHE A 492 -5.17 15.74 -5.43
C PHE A 492 -3.88 16.03 -6.22
N PHE A 493 -3.53 15.22 -7.22
CA PHE A 493 -2.32 15.40 -8.00
C PHE A 493 -2.39 16.71 -8.82
N PRO A 494 -1.37 17.58 -8.77
CA PRO A 494 -1.39 18.85 -9.49
C PRO A 494 -1.49 18.67 -11.01
N ASP A 495 -2.30 19.49 -11.67
CA ASP A 495 -2.42 19.58 -13.13
C ASP A 495 -2.75 18.25 -13.86
N ARG A 496 -3.27 17.25 -13.16
CA ARG A 496 -3.79 16.02 -13.75
C ARG A 496 -5.19 16.25 -14.34
N GLU A 497 -5.38 15.84 -15.59
CA GLU A 497 -6.69 15.80 -16.23
C GLU A 497 -7.60 14.78 -15.51
N PRO A 498 -8.92 15.02 -15.44
CA PRO A 498 -9.84 14.06 -14.85
C PRO A 498 -9.79 12.71 -15.59
N THR A 499 -9.77 11.61 -14.85
CA THR A 499 -9.98 10.28 -15.43
C THR A 499 -11.46 10.11 -15.71
N GLU A 500 -11.80 9.45 -16.82
CA GLU A 500 -13.18 9.16 -17.20
C GLU A 500 -13.45 7.65 -17.26
N SER A 501 -14.69 7.26 -16.95
CA SER A 501 -15.18 5.90 -17.14
C SER A 501 -15.42 5.61 -18.63
N PRO A 502 -15.70 4.35 -19.00
CA PRO A 502 -16.32 4.03 -20.29
C PRO A 502 -17.61 4.82 -20.51
N VAL A 503 -18.02 4.94 -21.78
CA VAL A 503 -19.27 5.61 -22.16
C VAL A 503 -20.46 4.71 -21.87
N TYR A 504 -21.44 5.26 -21.17
CA TYR A 504 -22.76 4.66 -20.93
C TYR A 504 -23.81 5.43 -21.72
N ARG A 505 -24.83 4.74 -22.22
CA ARG A 505 -25.87 5.31 -23.10
C ARG A 505 -27.24 5.18 -22.48
N ILE A 506 -27.93 6.31 -22.35
CA ILE A 506 -29.32 6.38 -21.90
C ILE A 506 -30.19 6.79 -23.07
N TYR A 507 -31.11 5.93 -23.46
CA TYR A 507 -32.17 6.25 -24.40
C TYR A 507 -33.35 6.82 -23.63
N VAL A 508 -33.69 8.08 -23.88
CA VAL A 508 -34.85 8.72 -23.25
C VAL A 508 -36.10 8.39 -24.05
N VAL A 509 -37.01 7.64 -23.45
CA VAL A 509 -38.26 7.21 -24.10
C VAL A 509 -39.41 8.07 -23.58
N GLY A 510 -40.18 8.65 -24.50
CA GLY A 510 -41.40 9.38 -24.16
C GLY A 510 -42.50 8.44 -23.70
N ASN A 511 -43.43 8.92 -22.87
CA ASN A 511 -44.48 8.06 -22.31
C ASN A 511 -45.34 7.39 -23.41
N GLU A 512 -45.63 8.07 -24.51
CA GLU A 512 -46.44 7.51 -25.61
C GLU A 512 -45.67 6.42 -26.37
N GLN A 513 -44.39 6.66 -26.64
CA GLN A 513 -43.54 5.70 -27.34
C GLN A 513 -43.28 4.46 -26.48
N HIS A 514 -43.13 4.65 -25.17
CA HIS A 514 -43.04 3.55 -24.23
C HIS A 514 -44.34 2.74 -24.17
N ALA A 515 -45.51 3.40 -24.16
CA ALA A 515 -46.81 2.71 -24.20
C ALA A 515 -46.95 1.86 -25.47
N GLU A 516 -46.53 2.38 -26.62
CA GLU A 516 -46.53 1.63 -27.88
C GLU A 516 -45.54 0.46 -27.87
N MET A 517 -44.35 0.64 -27.29
CA MET A 517 -43.39 -0.45 -27.11
C MET A 517 -43.96 -1.58 -26.24
N VAL A 518 -44.57 -1.22 -25.10
CA VAL A 518 -45.26 -2.17 -24.22
C VAL A 518 -46.37 -2.90 -24.97
N ARG A 519 -47.19 -2.20 -25.74
CA ARG A 519 -48.24 -2.79 -26.59
C ARG A 519 -47.68 -3.80 -27.58
N GLN A 520 -46.60 -3.46 -28.29
CA GLN A 520 -45.94 -4.37 -29.24
C GLN A 520 -45.35 -5.62 -28.55
N LYS A 521 -44.81 -5.47 -27.34
CA LYS A 521 -44.34 -6.61 -26.54
C LYS A 521 -45.50 -7.52 -26.13
N PHE A 522 -46.63 -6.95 -25.72
CA PHE A 522 -47.85 -7.71 -25.43
C PHE A 522 -48.42 -8.42 -26.67
N GLU A 523 -48.40 -7.77 -27.84
CA GLU A 523 -48.77 -8.39 -29.13
C GLU A 523 -47.86 -9.59 -29.47
N SER A 524 -46.55 -9.45 -29.23
CA SER A 524 -45.61 -10.56 -29.40
C SER A 524 -45.86 -11.72 -28.43
N LEU A 525 -46.23 -11.42 -27.17
CA LEU A 525 -46.59 -12.45 -26.19
C LEU A 525 -47.87 -13.17 -26.60
N LEU A 526 -48.85 -12.46 -27.14
CA LEU A 526 -50.07 -13.06 -27.68
C LEU A 526 -49.76 -14.03 -28.81
N GLY A 527 -48.95 -13.64 -29.80
CA GLY A 527 -48.57 -14.55 -30.90
C GLY A 527 -47.94 -15.85 -30.40
N ARG A 528 -47.11 -15.79 -29.36
CA ARG A 528 -46.52 -16.99 -28.72
C ARG A 528 -47.54 -17.77 -27.88
N LEU A 529 -48.52 -17.11 -27.27
CA LEU A 529 -49.64 -17.79 -26.60
C LEU A 529 -50.49 -18.58 -27.63
N GLU A 530 -50.65 -18.08 -28.85
CA GLU A 530 -51.31 -18.84 -29.93
C GLU A 530 -50.53 -20.11 -30.28
N GLU A 531 -49.19 -20.04 -30.30
CA GLU A 531 -48.33 -21.21 -30.51
C GLU A 531 -48.50 -22.25 -29.39
N VAL A 532 -48.52 -21.82 -28.12
CA VAL A 532 -48.79 -22.67 -26.95
C VAL A 532 -50.18 -23.31 -27.04
N THR A 533 -51.18 -22.53 -27.44
CA THR A 533 -52.56 -23.00 -27.61
C THR A 533 -52.65 -24.05 -28.72
N ARG A 534 -51.97 -23.83 -29.85
CA ARG A 534 -51.93 -24.78 -30.98
C ARG A 534 -51.20 -26.08 -30.62
N LEU A 535 -50.14 -25.98 -29.80
CA LEU A 535 -49.47 -27.17 -29.29
C LEU A 535 -50.36 -27.94 -28.31
N GLU A 536 -51.12 -27.26 -27.45
CA GLU A 536 -52.09 -27.93 -26.57
C GLU A 536 -53.22 -28.61 -27.37
N GLU A 537 -53.73 -27.98 -28.44
CA GLU A 537 -54.73 -28.59 -29.32
C GLU A 537 -54.21 -29.87 -29.96
N LYS A 538 -52.93 -29.86 -30.41
CA LYS A 538 -52.24 -31.06 -30.91
C LYS A 538 -52.16 -32.16 -29.83
N ILE A 539 -51.78 -31.81 -28.60
CA ILE A 539 -51.66 -32.74 -27.48
C ILE A 539 -53.03 -33.37 -27.17
N VAL A 540 -54.09 -32.57 -27.07
CA VAL A 540 -55.46 -33.03 -26.83
C VAL A 540 -55.90 -34.02 -27.92
N ASP A 541 -55.64 -33.70 -29.19
CA ASP A 541 -56.00 -34.57 -30.31
C ASP A 541 -55.19 -35.89 -30.29
N GLU A 542 -53.89 -35.84 -30.03
CA GLU A 542 -53.03 -37.04 -29.90
C GLU A 542 -53.47 -37.93 -28.72
N THR A 543 -53.76 -37.34 -27.55
CA THR A 543 -54.29 -38.07 -26.38
C THR A 543 -55.66 -38.68 -26.66
N ARG A 544 -56.53 -37.97 -27.39
CA ARG A 544 -57.85 -38.48 -27.80
C ARG A 544 -57.71 -39.65 -28.76
N GLU A 545 -56.85 -39.55 -29.77
CA GLU A 545 -56.54 -40.65 -30.69
C GLU A 545 -56.00 -41.88 -29.94
N LEU A 546 -55.09 -41.68 -28.98
CA LEU A 546 -54.53 -42.76 -28.16
C LEU A 546 -55.57 -43.45 -27.28
N LYS A 547 -56.50 -42.67 -26.70
CA LYS A 547 -57.60 -43.17 -25.87
C LYS A 547 -58.59 -44.02 -26.66
N ASP A 548 -58.87 -43.64 -27.91
CA ASP A 548 -59.86 -44.31 -28.77
C ASP A 548 -59.29 -45.59 -29.47
N LEU A 549 -58.02 -45.92 -29.25
CA LEU A 549 -57.42 -47.16 -29.77
C LEU A 549 -58.09 -48.43 -29.17
N PRO A 550 -58.21 -49.52 -29.94
CA PRO A 550 -58.64 -50.81 -29.40
C PRO A 550 -57.69 -51.30 -28.29
N LYS A 551 -58.23 -51.92 -27.24
CA LYS A 551 -57.46 -52.39 -26.06
C LYS A 551 -56.22 -53.22 -26.39
N ASP A 552 -56.30 -54.02 -27.46
CA ASP A 552 -55.19 -54.85 -27.93
C ASP A 552 -54.01 -54.02 -28.45
N LYS A 553 -54.29 -52.93 -29.18
CA LYS A 553 -53.28 -51.99 -29.70
C LYS A 553 -52.77 -51.04 -28.63
N LEU A 554 -53.65 -50.66 -27.71
CA LEU A 554 -53.36 -49.77 -26.59
C LEU A 554 -52.40 -50.43 -25.59
N ALA A 555 -52.29 -51.77 -25.59
CA ALA A 555 -51.34 -52.54 -24.80
C ALA A 555 -49.95 -52.73 -25.47
N GLU A 556 -49.79 -52.35 -26.74
CA GLU A 556 -48.51 -52.47 -27.47
C GLU A 556 -47.49 -51.43 -26.99
N ASP A 557 -46.20 -51.74 -27.17
CA ASP A 557 -45.09 -50.82 -26.84
C ASP A 557 -45.18 -49.52 -27.66
N LYS A 558 -45.67 -49.60 -28.91
CA LYS A 558 -45.88 -48.43 -29.76
C LYS A 558 -46.81 -47.38 -29.15
N ALA A 559 -47.85 -47.79 -28.43
CA ALA A 559 -48.73 -46.86 -27.73
C ALA A 559 -48.01 -46.22 -26.52
N SER A 560 -47.09 -46.94 -25.87
CA SER A 560 -46.26 -46.38 -24.80
C SER A 560 -45.26 -45.36 -25.31
N ASP A 561 -44.71 -45.57 -26.51
CA ASP A 561 -43.80 -44.63 -27.18
C ASP A 561 -44.56 -43.35 -27.57
N GLN A 562 -45.75 -43.47 -28.16
CA GLN A 562 -46.58 -42.31 -28.50
C GLN A 562 -47.02 -41.50 -27.26
N ILE A 563 -47.33 -42.17 -26.14
CA ILE A 563 -47.59 -41.48 -24.87
C ILE A 563 -46.31 -40.78 -24.37
N ALA A 564 -45.13 -41.35 -24.59
CA ALA A 564 -43.86 -40.72 -24.23
C ALA A 564 -43.65 -39.42 -25.01
N ASP A 565 -43.87 -39.46 -26.33
CA ASP A 565 -43.75 -38.31 -27.22
C ASP A 565 -44.76 -37.21 -26.83
N THR A 566 -46.02 -37.58 -26.57
CA THR A 566 -47.07 -36.63 -26.12
C THR A 566 -46.73 -36.01 -24.76
N LEU A 567 -46.11 -36.78 -23.86
CA LEU A 567 -45.65 -36.29 -22.55
C LEU A 567 -44.48 -35.32 -22.67
N GLU A 568 -43.58 -35.53 -23.63
CA GLU A 568 -42.50 -34.59 -23.95
C GLU A 568 -43.08 -33.28 -24.52
N ASP A 569 -44.05 -33.37 -25.43
CA ASP A 569 -44.77 -32.20 -25.96
C ASP A 569 -45.48 -31.44 -24.84
N GLN A 570 -46.13 -32.13 -23.88
CA GLN A 570 -46.78 -31.47 -22.74
C GLN A 570 -45.79 -30.82 -21.78
N ALA A 571 -44.61 -31.42 -21.57
CA ALA A 571 -43.54 -30.81 -20.77
C ALA A 571 -42.97 -29.55 -21.47
N GLN A 572 -42.79 -29.60 -22.79
CA GLN A 572 -42.33 -28.47 -23.59
C GLN A 572 -43.38 -27.34 -23.59
N ASN A 573 -44.66 -27.67 -23.74
CA ASN A 573 -45.73 -26.67 -23.77
C ASN A 573 -45.84 -25.95 -22.42
N LYS A 574 -45.76 -26.70 -21.31
CA LYS A 574 -45.66 -26.13 -19.97
C LYS A 574 -44.48 -25.18 -19.84
N ALA A 575 -43.28 -25.58 -20.29
CA ALA A 575 -42.09 -24.73 -20.20
C ALA A 575 -42.25 -23.44 -21.01
N ASN A 576 -42.85 -23.51 -22.21
CA ASN A 576 -43.14 -22.35 -23.04
C ASN A 576 -44.13 -21.40 -22.35
N LEU A 577 -45.22 -21.92 -21.77
CA LEU A 577 -46.20 -21.12 -21.03
C LEU A 577 -45.61 -20.50 -19.75
N GLU A 578 -44.74 -21.23 -19.05
CA GLU A 578 -44.05 -20.72 -17.86
C GLU A 578 -43.09 -19.57 -18.22
N GLN A 579 -42.34 -19.71 -19.32
CA GLN A 579 -41.50 -18.63 -19.83
C GLN A 579 -42.35 -17.42 -20.24
N LEU A 580 -43.46 -17.63 -20.94
CA LEU A 580 -44.39 -16.56 -21.32
C LEU A 580 -44.95 -15.83 -20.11
N SER A 581 -45.33 -16.55 -19.07
CA SER A 581 -45.81 -15.94 -17.83
C SER A 581 -44.75 -15.07 -17.14
N ARG A 582 -43.48 -15.53 -17.11
CA ARG A 582 -42.37 -14.74 -16.55
C ARG A 582 -42.11 -13.47 -17.36
N GLU A 583 -42.07 -13.57 -18.68
CA GLU A 583 -41.93 -12.41 -19.57
C GLU A 583 -43.12 -11.45 -19.45
N GLY A 584 -44.34 -11.97 -19.36
CA GLY A 584 -45.56 -11.19 -19.11
C GLY A 584 -45.51 -10.44 -17.77
N THR A 585 -44.98 -11.06 -16.72
CA THR A 585 -44.79 -10.41 -15.41
C THR A 585 -43.80 -9.25 -15.50
N GLN A 586 -42.68 -9.42 -16.21
CA GLN A 586 -41.70 -8.33 -16.43
C GLN A 586 -42.29 -7.19 -17.26
N MET A 587 -43.05 -7.50 -18.31
CA MET A 587 -43.71 -6.49 -19.13
C MET A 587 -44.79 -5.74 -18.36
N LEU A 588 -45.52 -6.42 -17.47
CA LEU A 588 -46.45 -5.76 -16.55
C LEU A 588 -45.73 -4.77 -15.64
N GLN A 589 -44.63 -5.18 -14.99
CA GLN A 589 -43.82 -4.27 -14.16
C GLN A 589 -43.38 -3.02 -14.93
N GLU A 590 -42.94 -3.21 -16.18
CA GLU A 590 -42.56 -2.10 -17.05
C GLU A 590 -43.75 -1.21 -17.39
N ALA A 591 -44.89 -1.82 -17.71
CA ALA A 591 -46.13 -1.11 -18.03
C ALA A 591 -46.64 -0.25 -16.86
N PHE A 592 -46.50 -0.71 -15.61
CA PHE A 592 -46.88 0.05 -14.42
C PHE A 592 -46.09 1.35 -14.23
N ARG A 593 -44.89 1.45 -14.80
CA ARG A 593 -44.08 2.69 -14.76
C ARG A 593 -44.68 3.81 -15.62
N ASN A 594 -45.54 3.46 -16.59
CA ASN A 594 -46.09 4.42 -17.54
C ASN A 594 -47.44 4.98 -17.08
N PRO A 595 -47.55 6.28 -16.78
CA PRO A 595 -48.80 6.90 -16.38
C PRO A 595 -49.84 6.97 -17.50
N LEU A 596 -49.52 6.63 -18.76
CA LEU A 596 -50.48 6.56 -19.84
C LEU A 596 -51.22 5.23 -19.95
N LEU A 597 -50.82 4.14 -19.29
CA LEU A 597 -51.51 2.84 -19.46
C LEU A 597 -52.65 2.68 -18.43
N PRO A 598 -53.90 2.32 -18.78
CA PRO A 598 -55.01 2.30 -17.83
C PRO A 598 -54.87 1.18 -16.81
N GLU A 599 -55.21 1.47 -15.55
CA GLU A 599 -55.21 0.47 -14.47
C GLU A 599 -56.06 -0.76 -14.80
N GLN A 600 -57.26 -0.54 -15.35
CA GLN A 600 -58.15 -1.64 -15.70
C GLN A 600 -57.50 -2.59 -16.72
N THR A 601 -56.84 -2.04 -17.73
CA THR A 601 -56.17 -2.85 -18.74
C THR A 601 -54.98 -3.61 -18.15
N LEU A 602 -54.16 -2.96 -17.32
CA LEU A 602 -53.03 -3.62 -16.66
C LEU A 602 -53.48 -4.74 -15.70
N ARG A 603 -54.61 -4.54 -15.00
CA ARG A 603 -55.21 -5.57 -14.15
C ARG A 603 -55.63 -6.79 -14.97
N GLU A 604 -56.32 -6.58 -16.08
CA GLU A 604 -56.80 -7.67 -16.94
C GLU A 604 -55.62 -8.46 -17.55
N TRP A 605 -54.51 -7.79 -17.86
CA TRP A 605 -53.26 -8.46 -18.24
C TRP A 605 -52.61 -9.21 -17.08
N ALA A 606 -52.64 -8.66 -15.86
CA ALA A 606 -52.16 -9.32 -14.66
C ALA A 606 -52.95 -10.60 -14.34
N ASP A 607 -54.28 -10.57 -14.45
CA ASP A 607 -55.15 -11.74 -14.33
C ASP A 607 -54.79 -12.81 -15.38
N THR A 608 -54.57 -12.40 -16.63
CA THR A 608 -54.15 -13.35 -17.68
C THR A 608 -52.81 -14.00 -17.34
N VAL A 609 -51.79 -13.22 -16.94
CA VAL A 609 -50.47 -13.74 -16.57
C VAL A 609 -50.54 -14.66 -15.34
N GLN A 610 -51.37 -14.32 -14.35
CA GLN A 610 -51.64 -15.17 -13.19
C GLN A 610 -52.31 -16.48 -13.60
N GLN A 611 -53.30 -16.47 -14.51
CA GLN A 611 -53.94 -17.68 -15.01
C GLN A 611 -52.93 -18.61 -15.71
N MET A 612 -51.97 -18.05 -16.47
CA MET A 612 -50.86 -18.84 -17.03
C MET A 612 -50.01 -19.49 -15.93
N GLN A 613 -49.73 -18.80 -14.82
CA GLN A 613 -49.02 -19.39 -13.67
C GLN A 613 -49.85 -20.51 -13.02
N GLY A 614 -51.16 -20.30 -12.86
CA GLY A 614 -52.07 -21.31 -12.31
C GLY A 614 -52.08 -22.59 -13.16
N LEU A 615 -52.18 -22.46 -14.49
CA LEU A 615 -52.15 -23.61 -15.40
C LEU A 615 -50.82 -24.38 -15.32
N THR A 616 -49.69 -23.67 -15.30
CA THR A 616 -48.35 -24.29 -15.26
C THR A 616 -48.00 -24.91 -13.90
N GLN A 617 -48.56 -24.38 -12.80
CA GLN A 617 -48.31 -24.88 -11.45
C GLN A 617 -49.24 -26.01 -11.01
N ASP A 618 -50.48 -26.05 -11.53
CA ASP A 618 -51.50 -27.01 -11.09
C ASP A 618 -51.94 -27.97 -12.20
N LYS A 619 -52.56 -27.45 -13.28
CA LYS A 619 -53.26 -28.27 -14.28
C LYS A 619 -52.33 -29.07 -15.19
N MET A 620 -51.32 -28.42 -15.78
CA MET A 620 -50.35 -29.08 -16.68
C MET A 620 -49.55 -30.19 -15.97
N PRO A 621 -49.07 -30.02 -14.72
CA PRO A 621 -48.50 -31.11 -13.94
C PRO A 621 -49.46 -32.29 -13.74
N GLN A 622 -50.73 -32.04 -13.40
CA GLN A 622 -51.72 -33.11 -13.20
C GLN A 622 -52.00 -33.89 -14.50
N ALA A 623 -52.07 -33.20 -15.64
CA ALA A 623 -52.19 -33.83 -16.97
C ALA A 623 -50.97 -34.72 -17.26
N ALA A 624 -49.76 -34.18 -17.07
CA ALA A 624 -48.51 -34.92 -17.28
C ALA A 624 -48.37 -36.14 -16.33
N GLU A 625 -48.79 -36.02 -15.06
CA GLU A 625 -48.81 -37.13 -14.10
C GLU A 625 -49.80 -38.23 -14.54
N SER A 626 -50.97 -37.84 -15.03
CA SER A 626 -51.98 -38.78 -15.56
C SER A 626 -51.46 -39.50 -16.80
N MET A 627 -50.82 -38.79 -17.74
CA MET A 627 -50.15 -39.40 -18.90
C MET A 627 -49.01 -40.33 -18.49
N LYS A 628 -48.18 -39.92 -17.52
CA LYS A 628 -47.09 -40.76 -17.00
C LYS A 628 -47.61 -42.05 -16.38
N ALA A 629 -48.71 -41.97 -15.63
CA ALA A 629 -49.39 -43.13 -15.07
C ALA A 629 -49.99 -44.03 -16.15
N ALA A 630 -50.46 -43.46 -17.26
CA ALA A 630 -50.94 -44.21 -18.43
C ALA A 630 -49.79 -44.95 -19.13
N GLN A 631 -48.64 -44.29 -19.29
CA GLN A 631 -47.43 -44.87 -19.87
C GLN A 631 -46.98 -46.11 -19.07
N GLN A 632 -46.86 -45.96 -17.75
CA GLN A 632 -46.29 -46.98 -16.85
C GLN A 632 -47.19 -48.20 -16.61
N ASN A 633 -48.52 -48.04 -16.65
CA ASN A 633 -49.46 -49.10 -16.27
C ASN A 633 -50.43 -49.45 -17.42
N PRO A 634 -50.13 -50.49 -18.22
CA PRO A 634 -50.99 -50.90 -19.34
C PRO A 634 -52.44 -51.25 -18.95
N LYS A 635 -52.65 -51.72 -17.71
CA LYS A 635 -53.99 -52.13 -17.22
C LYS A 635 -54.94 -50.97 -16.91
N SER A 636 -54.40 -49.81 -16.55
CA SER A 636 -55.17 -48.59 -16.22
C SER A 636 -54.92 -47.48 -17.25
N ARG A 637 -54.32 -47.81 -18.40
CA ARG A 637 -53.91 -46.85 -19.43
C ARG A 637 -55.11 -46.09 -20.00
N GLU A 638 -56.19 -46.79 -20.32
CA GLU A 638 -57.44 -46.19 -20.81
C GLU A 638 -58.04 -45.19 -19.79
N GLU A 639 -58.06 -45.54 -18.49
CA GLU A 639 -58.59 -44.66 -17.43
C GLU A 639 -57.70 -43.44 -17.20
N ASN A 640 -56.37 -43.64 -17.19
CA ASN A 640 -55.41 -42.56 -16.98
C ASN A 640 -55.31 -41.61 -18.19
N LEU A 641 -55.44 -42.12 -19.42
CA LEU A 641 -55.57 -41.29 -20.62
C LEU A 641 -56.88 -40.49 -20.61
N ALA A 642 -57.98 -41.05 -20.10
CA ALA A 642 -59.22 -40.30 -19.94
C ALA A 642 -59.07 -39.14 -18.94
N LYS A 643 -58.35 -39.36 -17.82
CA LYS A 643 -58.04 -38.30 -16.84
C LYS A 643 -57.09 -37.25 -17.40
N ALA A 644 -56.08 -37.66 -18.17
CA ALA A 644 -55.18 -36.74 -18.85
C ALA A 644 -55.95 -35.86 -19.85
N LEU A 645 -56.76 -36.49 -20.71
CA LEU A 645 -57.57 -35.78 -21.71
C LEU A 645 -58.54 -34.77 -21.08
N GLU A 646 -59.20 -35.12 -19.97
CA GLU A 646 -60.07 -34.19 -19.24
C GLU A 646 -59.30 -32.95 -18.77
N LYS A 647 -58.08 -33.12 -18.26
CA LYS A 647 -57.23 -32.02 -17.81
C LYS A 647 -56.67 -31.21 -18.98
N GLU A 648 -56.29 -31.85 -20.08
CA GLU A 648 -55.83 -31.18 -21.30
C GLU A 648 -56.95 -30.36 -21.96
N GLU A 649 -58.18 -30.87 -21.98
CA GLU A 649 -59.35 -30.10 -22.46
C GLU A 649 -59.64 -28.87 -21.57
N GLU A 650 -59.51 -29.00 -20.23
CA GLU A 650 -59.59 -27.86 -19.31
C GLU A 650 -58.48 -26.81 -19.58
N ILE A 651 -57.26 -27.26 -19.87
CA ILE A 651 -56.12 -26.38 -20.20
C ILE A 651 -56.37 -25.67 -21.52
N LEU A 652 -56.78 -26.41 -22.56
CA LEU A 652 -57.06 -25.85 -23.89
C LEU A 652 -58.19 -24.82 -23.84
N GLU A 653 -59.28 -25.09 -23.13
CA GLU A 653 -60.39 -24.13 -22.95
C GLU A 653 -59.90 -22.85 -22.25
N ALA A 654 -59.08 -22.99 -21.20
CA ALA A 654 -58.48 -21.86 -20.50
C ALA A 654 -57.55 -21.04 -21.39
N LEU A 655 -56.70 -21.68 -22.21
CA LEU A 655 -55.80 -21.02 -23.15
C LEU A 655 -56.57 -20.27 -24.25
N GLN A 656 -57.60 -20.89 -24.84
CA GLN A 656 -58.45 -20.25 -25.83
C GLN A 656 -59.19 -19.03 -25.26
N LYS A 657 -59.69 -19.13 -24.02
CA LYS A 657 -60.32 -18.01 -23.33
C LYS A 657 -59.33 -16.88 -23.07
N MET A 658 -58.11 -17.19 -22.64
CA MET A 658 -57.04 -16.19 -22.48
C MET A 658 -56.71 -15.51 -23.79
N GLN A 659 -56.56 -16.24 -24.89
CA GLN A 659 -56.30 -15.68 -26.22
C GLN A 659 -57.40 -14.70 -26.66
N GLN A 660 -58.68 -15.04 -26.44
CA GLN A 660 -59.80 -14.14 -26.75
C GLN A 660 -59.80 -12.88 -25.89
N MET A 661 -59.55 -13.02 -24.58
CA MET A 661 -59.46 -11.88 -23.67
C MET A 661 -58.30 -10.96 -24.09
N VAL A 662 -57.11 -11.52 -24.27
CA VAL A 662 -55.90 -10.77 -24.63
C VAL A 662 -56.06 -10.04 -25.96
N ASN A 663 -56.64 -10.67 -26.98
CA ASN A 663 -56.90 -10.00 -28.27
C ASN A 663 -57.74 -8.73 -28.09
N LYS A 664 -58.86 -8.85 -27.36
CA LYS A 664 -59.72 -7.69 -27.08
C LYS A 664 -58.98 -6.62 -26.28
N LYS A 665 -58.16 -7.01 -25.30
CA LYS A 665 -57.41 -6.06 -24.46
C LYS A 665 -56.27 -5.37 -25.21
N LEU A 666 -55.68 -6.06 -26.18
CA LEU A 666 -54.69 -5.48 -27.08
C LEU A 666 -55.33 -4.43 -27.99
N ASP A 667 -56.56 -4.66 -28.46
CA ASP A 667 -57.33 -3.65 -29.21
C ASP A 667 -57.60 -2.41 -28.35
N ASP A 668 -58.01 -2.57 -27.09
CA ASP A 668 -58.23 -1.47 -26.14
C ASP A 668 -56.93 -0.68 -25.88
N LEU A 669 -55.78 -1.36 -25.75
CA LEU A 669 -54.48 -0.70 -25.63
C LEU A 669 -54.12 0.07 -26.90
N GLN A 670 -54.31 -0.54 -28.08
CA GLN A 670 -54.02 0.11 -29.35
C GLN A 670 -54.86 1.37 -29.53
N ALA A 671 -56.17 1.26 -29.34
CA ALA A 671 -57.11 2.38 -29.30
C ALA A 671 -56.58 3.55 -28.46
N MET A 672 -56.14 3.26 -27.23
CA MET A 672 -55.62 4.28 -26.35
C MET A 672 -54.30 4.86 -26.84
N THR A 673 -53.34 4.04 -27.28
CA THR A 673 -52.05 4.54 -27.80
C THR A 673 -52.25 5.47 -28.99
N LEU A 674 -53.20 5.18 -29.89
CA LEU A 674 -53.57 6.04 -31.01
C LEU A 674 -54.11 7.39 -30.52
N ALA A 675 -55.03 7.38 -29.55
CA ALA A 675 -55.58 8.60 -28.97
C ALA A 675 -54.50 9.44 -28.25
N GLN A 676 -53.60 8.82 -27.48
CA GLN A 676 -52.54 9.53 -26.77
C GLN A 676 -51.51 10.14 -27.74
N ARG A 677 -51.16 9.43 -28.82
CA ARG A 677 -50.29 9.98 -29.88
C ARG A 677 -50.95 11.14 -30.62
N LEU A 678 -52.27 11.10 -30.86
CA LEU A 678 -53.01 12.26 -31.38
C LEU A 678 -52.96 13.44 -30.42
N ARG A 679 -53.16 13.21 -29.10
CA ARG A 679 -53.02 14.30 -28.11
C ARG A 679 -51.63 14.89 -28.09
N LYS A 680 -50.60 14.04 -28.17
CA LYS A 680 -49.21 14.47 -28.25
C LYS A 680 -48.97 15.37 -29.47
N LEU A 681 -49.46 15.00 -30.64
CA LEU A 681 -49.42 15.89 -31.81
C LEU A 681 -50.11 17.22 -31.50
N GLY A 682 -51.28 17.17 -30.86
CA GLY A 682 -52.00 18.37 -30.42
C GLY A 682 -51.22 19.27 -29.45
N THR A 683 -50.50 18.69 -28.49
CA THR A 683 -49.67 19.43 -27.53
C THR A 683 -48.40 19.97 -28.18
N GLU A 684 -47.77 19.25 -29.10
CA GLU A 684 -46.63 19.72 -29.89
C GLU A 684 -47.02 20.94 -30.74
N GLN A 685 -48.18 20.91 -31.41
CA GLN A 685 -48.69 22.08 -32.14
C GLN A 685 -48.86 23.29 -31.21
N LYS A 686 -49.39 23.07 -29.99
CA LYS A 686 -49.57 24.10 -28.95
C LYS A 686 -48.24 24.67 -28.46
N GLU A 687 -47.20 23.83 -28.37
CA GLU A 687 -45.88 24.25 -27.93
C GLU A 687 -45.19 25.10 -29.01
N ILE A 688 -45.28 24.69 -30.28
CA ILE A 688 -44.79 25.49 -31.42
C ILE A 688 -45.54 26.83 -31.44
N GLU A 689 -46.86 26.83 -31.26
CA GLU A 689 -47.70 28.04 -31.14
C GLU A 689 -47.17 28.99 -30.06
N SER A 690 -46.93 28.48 -28.85
CA SER A 690 -46.43 29.26 -27.71
C SER A 690 -45.01 29.81 -27.94
N ARG A 691 -44.11 29.02 -28.52
CA ARG A 691 -42.74 29.46 -28.85
C ARG A 691 -42.74 30.55 -29.92
N LEU A 692 -43.56 30.41 -30.96
CA LEU A 692 -43.74 31.48 -31.96
C LEU A 692 -44.32 32.73 -31.30
N HIS A 693 -45.32 32.58 -30.43
CA HIS A 693 -45.95 33.70 -29.74
C HIS A 693 -44.95 34.49 -28.87
N LYS A 694 -44.06 33.79 -28.14
CA LYS A 694 -42.99 34.42 -27.36
C LYS A 694 -41.98 35.19 -28.23
N ASN A 695 -41.71 34.70 -29.43
CA ASN A 695 -40.75 35.29 -30.36
C ASN A 695 -41.37 36.40 -31.25
N LEU A 696 -42.70 36.53 -31.30
CA LEU A 696 -43.42 37.48 -32.16
C LEU A 696 -42.90 38.91 -32.04
N THR A 697 -42.64 39.38 -30.82
CA THR A 697 -42.24 40.77 -30.56
C THR A 697 -40.93 41.17 -31.27
N VAL A 698 -40.07 40.19 -31.58
CA VAL A 698 -38.76 40.40 -32.21
C VAL A 698 -38.75 39.97 -33.69
N THR A 699 -39.66 39.07 -34.08
CA THR A 699 -39.65 38.42 -35.40
C THR A 699 -40.67 39.00 -36.37
N ILE A 700 -41.70 39.68 -35.88
CA ILE A 700 -42.82 40.16 -36.70
C ILE A 700 -42.38 41.19 -37.76
N GLY A 701 -42.83 40.98 -39.01
CA GLY A 701 -42.57 41.88 -40.13
C GLY A 701 -41.18 41.75 -40.78
N LEU A 702 -40.33 40.85 -40.30
CA LEU A 702 -39.01 40.55 -40.88
C LEU A 702 -39.10 39.38 -41.88
N LEU A 703 -38.29 39.42 -42.95
CA LEU A 703 -38.10 38.25 -43.81
C LEU A 703 -37.17 37.24 -43.12
N PRO A 704 -37.23 35.93 -43.45
CA PRO A 704 -36.40 34.91 -42.82
C PRO A 704 -34.89 35.22 -42.82
N LYS A 705 -34.38 35.77 -43.93
CA LYS A 705 -32.98 36.19 -44.09
C LYS A 705 -32.57 37.40 -43.24
N ASP A 706 -33.54 38.20 -42.81
CA ASP A 706 -33.34 39.44 -42.04
C ASP A 706 -33.55 39.22 -40.53
N LEU A 707 -33.99 38.02 -40.13
CA LEU A 707 -34.07 37.63 -38.72
C LEU A 707 -32.66 37.59 -38.08
N PRO A 708 -32.51 37.97 -36.80
CA PRO A 708 -31.24 37.78 -36.09
C PRO A 708 -30.88 36.28 -35.99
N ALA A 709 -29.58 35.96 -36.00
CA ALA A 709 -29.09 34.58 -36.06
C ALA A 709 -29.72 33.59 -35.06
N PRO A 710 -30.00 33.96 -33.79
CA PRO A 710 -30.71 33.07 -32.86
C PRO A 710 -32.13 32.72 -33.32
N TYR A 711 -32.87 33.69 -33.88
CA TYR A 711 -34.25 33.50 -34.32
C TYR A 711 -34.35 32.82 -35.69
N GLN A 712 -33.36 33.00 -36.58
CA GLN A 712 -33.26 32.18 -37.80
C GLN A 712 -33.16 30.70 -37.48
N ARG A 713 -32.27 30.34 -36.55
CA ARG A 713 -32.09 28.96 -36.10
C ARG A 713 -33.34 28.45 -35.40
N ALA A 714 -33.93 29.26 -34.50
CA ALA A 714 -35.18 28.89 -33.83
C ALA A 714 -36.30 28.62 -34.83
N ASN A 715 -36.46 29.46 -35.84
CA ASN A 715 -37.50 29.31 -36.86
C ASN A 715 -37.28 28.07 -37.74
N THR A 716 -36.02 27.81 -38.12
CA THR A 716 -35.63 26.58 -38.83
C THR A 716 -35.94 25.34 -38.00
N ASN A 717 -35.61 25.37 -36.70
CA ASN A 717 -35.89 24.25 -35.79
C ASN A 717 -37.39 24.01 -35.60
N LEU A 718 -38.19 25.08 -35.48
CA LEU A 718 -39.65 24.97 -35.36
C LEU A 718 -40.28 24.39 -36.65
N ALA A 719 -39.81 24.80 -37.83
CA ALA A 719 -40.23 24.19 -39.08
C ALA A 719 -39.85 22.70 -39.14
N THR A 720 -38.63 22.35 -38.72
CA THR A 720 -38.21 20.95 -38.61
C THR A 720 -39.11 20.13 -37.67
N PHE A 721 -39.44 20.66 -36.49
CA PHE A 721 -40.36 19.98 -35.56
C PHE A 721 -41.73 19.76 -36.21
N GLN A 722 -42.24 20.78 -36.91
CA GLN A 722 -43.50 20.67 -37.65
C GLN A 722 -43.46 19.59 -38.73
N SER A 723 -42.33 19.43 -39.42
CA SER A 723 -42.15 18.38 -40.44
C SER A 723 -42.22 16.97 -39.85
N ARG A 724 -41.79 16.77 -38.60
CA ARG A 724 -41.93 15.46 -37.92
C ARG A 724 -43.35 15.20 -37.48
N ALA A 725 -44.03 16.23 -36.95
CA ALA A 725 -45.44 16.11 -36.60
C ALA A 725 -46.28 15.73 -37.84
N GLU A 726 -45.94 16.25 -39.02
CA GLU A 726 -46.54 15.84 -40.30
C GLU A 726 -46.31 14.35 -40.60
N GLU A 727 -45.05 13.89 -40.54
CA GLU A 727 -44.69 12.49 -40.79
C GLU A 727 -45.38 11.54 -39.81
N GLU A 728 -45.37 11.86 -38.52
CA GLU A 728 -46.06 11.09 -37.50
C GLU A 728 -47.59 11.10 -37.72
N THR A 729 -48.17 12.23 -38.09
CA THR A 729 -49.60 12.31 -38.45
C THR A 729 -49.95 11.38 -39.61
N LYS A 730 -49.08 11.30 -40.63
CA LYS A 730 -49.25 10.39 -41.78
C LYS A 730 -49.20 8.92 -41.34
N THR A 731 -48.25 8.54 -40.48
CA THR A 731 -48.18 7.17 -39.94
C THR A 731 -49.44 6.84 -39.14
N LEU A 732 -49.88 7.76 -38.30
CA LEU A 732 -51.02 7.59 -37.41
C LEU A 732 -52.34 7.49 -38.17
N GLN A 733 -52.52 8.28 -39.23
CA GLN A 733 -53.67 8.15 -40.14
C GLN A 733 -53.74 6.75 -40.76
N GLY A 734 -52.59 6.20 -41.18
CA GLY A 734 -52.51 4.84 -41.71
C GLY A 734 -52.86 3.78 -40.66
N GLU A 735 -52.35 3.92 -39.44
CA GLU A 735 -52.65 3.01 -38.33
C GLU A 735 -54.11 3.04 -37.91
N ILE A 736 -54.72 4.23 -37.76
CA ILE A 736 -56.16 4.38 -37.46
C ILE A 736 -57.00 3.70 -38.54
N SER A 737 -56.62 3.84 -39.81
CA SER A 737 -57.33 3.21 -40.93
C SER A 737 -57.24 1.68 -40.88
N ARG A 738 -56.04 1.11 -40.66
CA ARG A 738 -55.85 -0.33 -40.50
C ARG A 738 -56.58 -0.88 -39.27
N PHE A 739 -56.57 -0.13 -38.18
CA PHE A 739 -57.30 -0.51 -36.97
C PHE A 739 -58.80 -0.59 -37.25
N PHE A 740 -59.37 0.40 -37.94
CA PHE A 740 -60.75 0.36 -38.39
C PHE A 740 -61.07 -0.83 -39.31
N GLU A 741 -60.17 -1.17 -40.25
CA GLU A 741 -60.37 -2.34 -41.12
C GLU A 741 -60.44 -3.66 -40.34
N ARG A 742 -59.66 -3.78 -39.26
CA ARG A 742 -59.64 -4.96 -38.38
C ARG A 742 -60.84 -5.01 -37.44
N THR A 743 -61.12 -3.93 -36.70
CA THR A 743 -62.11 -3.91 -35.61
C THR A 743 -63.51 -3.50 -36.06
N ARG A 744 -63.63 -2.77 -37.18
CA ARG A 744 -64.87 -2.18 -37.72
C ARG A 744 -65.57 -1.19 -36.77
N GLU A 745 -64.84 -0.62 -35.82
CA GLU A 745 -65.36 0.37 -34.86
C GLU A 745 -65.65 1.73 -35.54
N PRO A 746 -66.89 2.25 -35.49
CA PRO A 746 -67.31 3.39 -36.31
C PRO A 746 -66.56 4.70 -36.03
N ASN A 747 -66.14 4.92 -34.78
CA ASN A 747 -65.41 6.13 -34.38
C ASN A 747 -64.07 6.27 -35.13
N TYR A 748 -63.37 5.17 -35.35
CA TYR A 748 -62.07 5.16 -36.05
C TYR A 748 -62.24 5.39 -37.54
N GLY A 749 -63.29 4.81 -38.13
CA GLY A 749 -63.67 5.09 -39.52
C GLY A 749 -64.04 6.55 -39.73
N GLN A 750 -64.72 7.17 -38.76
CA GLN A 750 -65.02 8.61 -38.79
C GLN A 750 -63.74 9.45 -38.76
N VAL A 751 -62.84 9.23 -37.80
CA VAL A 751 -61.59 10.00 -37.69
C VAL A 751 -60.70 9.81 -38.93
N SER A 752 -60.53 8.58 -39.40
CA SER A 752 -59.75 8.30 -40.63
C SER A 752 -60.30 9.07 -41.84
N LYS A 753 -61.63 9.09 -41.99
CA LYS A 753 -62.30 9.84 -43.05
C LYS A 753 -62.11 11.34 -42.88
N GLU A 754 -62.33 11.88 -41.68
CA GLU A 754 -62.14 13.30 -41.38
C GLU A 754 -60.69 13.75 -41.64
N MET A 755 -59.69 12.96 -41.26
CA MET A 755 -58.28 13.23 -41.56
C MET A 755 -58.00 13.24 -43.07
N THR A 756 -58.62 12.33 -43.82
CA THR A 756 -58.47 12.26 -45.28
C THR A 756 -59.13 13.46 -45.97
N GLU A 757 -60.33 13.84 -45.55
CA GLU A 757 -61.07 14.99 -46.09
C GLU A 757 -60.40 16.32 -45.76
N ALA A 758 -59.85 16.44 -44.54
CA ALA A 758 -59.12 17.63 -44.10
C ALA A 758 -57.73 17.78 -44.74
N LYS A 759 -57.26 16.75 -45.47
CA LYS A 759 -55.90 16.69 -46.03
C LYS A 759 -54.83 17.05 -45.00
N THR A 760 -54.91 16.40 -43.84
CA THR A 760 -54.14 16.76 -42.64
C THR A 760 -52.65 16.91 -42.93
N THR A 761 -52.04 15.99 -43.70
CA THR A 761 -50.61 16.05 -44.06
C THR A 761 -50.26 17.29 -44.88
N ASP A 762 -51.02 17.57 -45.94
CA ASP A 762 -50.78 18.71 -46.83
C ASP A 762 -50.94 20.04 -46.08
N GLU A 763 -51.91 20.12 -45.16
CA GLU A 763 -52.13 21.32 -44.36
C GLU A 763 -51.05 21.52 -43.28
N LEU A 764 -50.53 20.45 -42.65
CA LEU A 764 -49.40 20.56 -41.73
C LEU A 764 -48.11 20.97 -42.45
N ASP A 765 -47.88 20.49 -43.67
CA ASP A 765 -46.78 20.90 -44.54
C ASP A 765 -46.85 22.41 -44.88
N LYS A 766 -48.07 22.94 -45.11
CA LYS A 766 -48.29 24.38 -45.25
C LYS A 766 -47.93 25.14 -43.99
N VAL A 767 -48.33 24.65 -42.81
CA VAL A 767 -47.95 25.27 -41.53
C VAL A 767 -46.43 25.30 -41.37
N ARG A 768 -45.72 24.22 -41.74
CA ARG A 768 -44.25 24.22 -41.79
C ARG A 768 -43.71 25.32 -42.71
N GLY A 769 -44.29 25.48 -43.90
CA GLY A 769 -43.95 26.55 -44.84
C GLY A 769 -44.14 27.94 -44.23
N LEU A 770 -45.28 28.20 -43.60
CA LEU A 770 -45.57 29.47 -42.91
C LEU A 770 -44.55 29.77 -41.81
N ILE A 771 -44.14 28.74 -41.05
CA ILE A 771 -43.08 28.88 -40.04
C ILE A 771 -41.77 29.24 -40.72
N ALA A 772 -41.32 28.46 -41.71
CA ALA A 772 -40.04 28.70 -42.41
C ALA A 772 -39.96 30.09 -43.07
N GLU A 773 -41.08 30.57 -43.61
CA GLU A 773 -41.21 31.91 -44.22
C GLU A 773 -41.41 33.05 -43.20
N ASN A 774 -41.40 32.73 -41.90
CA ASN A 774 -41.61 33.69 -40.81
C ASN A 774 -42.97 34.41 -40.86
N ILE A 775 -44.01 33.74 -41.39
CA ILE A 775 -45.40 34.21 -41.40
C ILE A 775 -46.06 33.78 -40.07
N SER A 776 -45.51 34.27 -38.96
CA SER A 776 -45.76 33.71 -37.62
C SER A 776 -47.21 33.84 -37.15
N MET A 777 -47.93 34.91 -37.53
CA MET A 777 -49.32 35.12 -37.09
C MET A 777 -50.28 34.10 -37.72
N GLU A 778 -50.12 33.80 -39.00
CA GLU A 778 -50.92 32.79 -39.69
C GLU A 778 -50.55 31.39 -39.21
N ALA A 779 -49.25 31.12 -39.03
CA ALA A 779 -48.78 29.87 -38.44
C ALA A 779 -49.38 29.63 -37.04
N ILE A 780 -49.36 30.62 -36.14
CA ILE A 780 -49.94 30.52 -34.79
C ILE A 780 -51.44 30.18 -34.84
N GLN A 781 -52.20 30.84 -35.72
CA GLN A 781 -53.64 30.56 -35.85
C GLN A 781 -53.89 29.11 -36.32
N GLN A 782 -53.13 28.64 -37.31
CA GLN A 782 -53.28 27.28 -37.83
C GLN A 782 -52.83 26.23 -36.82
N LEU A 783 -51.71 26.46 -36.11
CA LEU A 783 -51.22 25.59 -35.04
C LEU A 783 -52.26 25.43 -33.93
N GLY A 784 -52.89 26.52 -33.49
CA GLY A 784 -53.95 26.49 -32.49
C GLY A 784 -55.17 25.68 -32.96
N ARG A 785 -55.57 25.85 -34.23
CA ARG A 785 -56.67 25.08 -34.85
C ARG A 785 -56.36 23.59 -34.91
N TRP A 786 -55.17 23.22 -35.39
CA TRP A 786 -54.75 21.83 -35.49
C TRP A 786 -54.58 21.18 -34.12
N SER A 787 -54.06 21.92 -33.14
CA SER A 787 -54.02 21.49 -31.74
C SER A 787 -55.40 21.10 -31.22
N SER A 788 -56.42 21.94 -31.42
CA SER A 788 -57.79 21.62 -31.03
C SER A 788 -58.37 20.43 -31.79
N GLN A 789 -58.12 20.33 -33.10
CA GLN A 789 -58.64 19.25 -33.93
C GLN A 789 -58.06 17.88 -33.52
N PHE A 790 -56.74 17.80 -33.30
CA PHE A 790 -56.09 16.57 -32.85
C PHE A 790 -56.62 16.11 -31.48
N ASN A 791 -56.85 17.03 -30.56
CA ASN A 791 -57.43 16.72 -29.26
C ASN A 791 -58.89 16.23 -29.39
N ALA A 792 -59.69 16.80 -30.28
CA ALA A 792 -61.06 16.35 -30.54
C ALA A 792 -61.11 14.95 -31.15
N TRP A 793 -60.23 14.65 -32.11
CA TRP A 793 -60.09 13.30 -32.65
C TRP A 793 -59.63 12.30 -31.59
N ALA A 794 -58.65 12.67 -30.76
CA ALA A 794 -58.20 11.82 -29.66
C ALA A 794 -59.34 11.47 -28.70
N GLU A 795 -60.16 12.45 -28.30
CA GLU A 795 -61.31 12.23 -27.42
C GLU A 795 -62.36 11.29 -28.04
N LEU A 796 -62.53 11.30 -29.36
CA LEU A 796 -63.42 10.38 -30.06
C LEU A 796 -62.88 8.94 -30.13
N LEU A 797 -61.55 8.79 -30.21
CA LEU A 797 -60.88 7.50 -30.28
C LEU A 797 -60.65 6.84 -28.93
N GLU A 798 -60.67 7.59 -27.83
CA GLU A 798 -60.47 6.98 -26.52
C GLU A 798 -61.56 5.97 -26.19
N PRO A 799 -61.17 4.76 -25.73
CA PRO A 799 -62.14 3.80 -25.24
C PRO A 799 -62.85 4.40 -24.03
N LYS A 800 -64.17 4.64 -24.17
CA LYS A 800 -64.99 5.11 -23.05
C LYS A 800 -65.02 4.02 -22.01
N SER A 801 -64.53 4.29 -20.80
CA SER A 801 -64.61 3.35 -19.70
C SER A 801 -66.07 2.93 -19.53
N SER A 802 -66.32 1.62 -19.53
CA SER A 802 -67.63 1.04 -19.26
C SER A 802 -67.98 1.15 -17.77
N SER A 803 -67.79 2.33 -17.17
CA SER A 803 -68.13 2.64 -15.78
C SER A 803 -69.31 3.62 -15.67
N ALA A 804 -69.90 4.08 -16.77
CA ALA A 804 -70.96 5.09 -16.75
C ALA A 804 -72.32 4.69 -17.37
N GLY A 805 -72.59 3.40 -17.61
CA GLY A 805 -73.89 3.02 -18.19
C GLY A 805 -74.26 1.56 -18.01
N GLY A 806 -75.21 1.29 -17.12
CA GLY A 806 -75.94 0.02 -17.09
C GLY A 806 -75.87 -0.73 -15.76
N ALA A 807 -76.50 -0.20 -14.72
CA ALA A 807 -77.00 -1.02 -13.61
C ALA A 807 -78.14 -1.91 -14.14
N GLY A 808 -77.78 -3.00 -14.82
CA GLY A 808 -78.68 -4.08 -15.22
C GLY A 808 -78.72 -5.11 -14.10
N GLY A 809 -79.83 -5.13 -13.36
CA GLY A 809 -80.02 -6.04 -12.24
C GLY A 809 -79.93 -7.52 -12.64
N GLY A 810 -78.91 -8.20 -12.13
CA GLY A 810 -78.82 -9.65 -12.02
C GLY A 810 -78.38 -9.99 -10.60
N GLY A 811 -79.31 -10.46 -9.77
CA GLY A 811 -79.05 -10.79 -8.37
C GLY A 811 -78.18 -12.03 -8.23
N GLY A 812 -76.94 -11.85 -7.74
CA GLY A 812 -76.07 -12.91 -7.27
C GLY A 812 -74.60 -12.50 -7.22
N GLY A 813 -74.13 -11.91 -6.11
CA GLY A 813 -72.67 -11.80 -5.85
C GLY A 813 -72.13 -10.53 -5.17
N GLN A 814 -72.79 -9.97 -4.15
CA GLN A 814 -72.35 -8.73 -3.47
C GLN A 814 -70.91 -8.75 -2.91
N ALA A 815 -70.35 -9.93 -2.62
CA ALA A 815 -68.98 -10.11 -2.14
C ALA A 815 -67.92 -10.06 -3.26
N ASN A 816 -68.24 -10.56 -4.47
CA ASN A 816 -67.31 -10.52 -5.61
C ASN A 816 -67.18 -9.09 -6.17
N ASP A 817 -68.28 -8.32 -6.17
CA ASP A 817 -68.27 -6.94 -6.64
C ASP A 817 -67.44 -6.03 -5.72
N LEU A 818 -67.51 -6.23 -4.39
CA LEU A 818 -66.70 -5.50 -3.43
C LEU A 818 -65.21 -5.86 -3.54
N ALA A 819 -64.87 -7.15 -3.68
CA ALA A 819 -63.48 -7.58 -3.87
C ALA A 819 -62.87 -7.00 -5.15
N ASN A 820 -63.62 -7.03 -6.25
CA ASN A 820 -63.20 -6.45 -7.53
C ASN A 820 -62.98 -4.94 -7.45
N PHE A 821 -63.87 -4.23 -6.75
CA PHE A 821 -63.71 -2.80 -6.50
C PHE A 821 -62.45 -2.52 -5.67
N LEU A 822 -62.25 -3.24 -4.57
CA LEU A 822 -61.10 -3.04 -3.69
C LEU A 822 -59.75 -3.33 -4.39
N ILE A 823 -59.69 -4.31 -5.31
CA ILE A 823 -58.49 -4.55 -6.14
C ILE A 823 -58.23 -3.39 -7.09
N GLN A 824 -59.27 -2.81 -7.69
CA GLN A 824 -59.11 -1.62 -8.54
C GLN A 824 -58.58 -0.43 -7.74
N GLN A 825 -59.09 -0.21 -6.52
CA GLN A 825 -58.58 0.83 -5.62
C GLN A 825 -57.15 0.55 -5.15
N LEU A 826 -56.81 -0.71 -4.90
CA LEU A 826 -55.44 -1.09 -4.58
C LEU A 826 -54.50 -0.68 -5.72
N LEU A 827 -54.84 -0.99 -6.98
CA LEU A 827 -54.01 -0.68 -8.13
C LEU A 827 -53.84 0.82 -8.36
N SER A 828 -54.93 1.58 -8.19
CA SER A 828 -54.91 3.03 -8.32
C SER A 828 -54.05 3.69 -7.23
N LEU A 829 -54.17 3.23 -5.98
CA LEU A 829 -53.34 3.67 -4.85
C LEU A 829 -51.87 3.28 -5.02
N LEU A 830 -51.61 2.06 -5.49
CA LEU A 830 -50.28 1.54 -5.78
C LEU A 830 -49.55 2.42 -6.81
N ARG A 831 -50.23 2.80 -7.89
CA ARG A 831 -49.70 3.71 -8.91
C ARG A 831 -49.59 5.15 -8.42
N MET A 832 -50.57 5.61 -7.63
CA MET A 832 -50.55 6.94 -7.03
C MET A 832 -49.35 7.08 -6.09
N ARG A 833 -49.06 6.06 -5.29
CA ARG A 833 -47.87 5.96 -4.45
C ARG A 833 -46.59 6.04 -5.27
N GLU A 834 -46.51 5.30 -6.38
CA GLU A 834 -45.32 5.36 -7.25
C GLU A 834 -45.14 6.74 -7.87
N SER A 835 -46.25 7.36 -8.30
CA SER A 835 -46.23 8.70 -8.87
C SER A 835 -45.82 9.75 -7.83
N GLU A 836 -46.29 9.62 -6.59
CA GLU A 836 -45.92 10.50 -5.47
C GLU A 836 -44.44 10.33 -5.08
N ILE A 837 -43.93 9.09 -5.06
CA ILE A 837 -42.50 8.81 -4.82
C ILE A 837 -41.64 9.49 -5.90
N ASN A 838 -42.00 9.34 -7.18
CA ASN A 838 -41.30 10.00 -8.28
C ASN A 838 -41.39 11.53 -8.13
N LEU A 839 -42.57 12.07 -7.83
CA LEU A 839 -42.77 13.51 -7.64
C LEU A 839 -41.89 14.04 -6.50
N ARG A 840 -41.85 13.36 -5.36
CA ARG A 840 -40.96 13.68 -4.23
C ARG A 840 -39.49 13.64 -4.63
N GLU A 841 -39.06 12.62 -5.36
CA GLU A 841 -37.67 12.53 -5.82
C GLU A 841 -37.30 13.66 -6.77
N ARG A 842 -38.24 14.11 -7.61
CA ARG A 842 -38.09 15.28 -8.47
C ARG A 842 -38.08 16.58 -7.66
N THR A 843 -38.90 16.70 -6.62
CA THR A 843 -38.90 17.83 -5.67
C THR A 843 -37.54 17.96 -4.99
N GLU A 844 -37.01 16.85 -4.46
CA GLU A 844 -35.66 16.81 -3.88
C GLU A 844 -34.58 17.19 -4.89
N LEU A 845 -34.66 16.66 -6.13
CA LEU A 845 -33.71 16.99 -7.19
C LEU A 845 -33.76 18.48 -7.53
N LEU A 846 -34.96 19.06 -7.62
CA LEU A 846 -35.16 20.45 -7.97
C LEU A 846 -34.62 21.40 -6.89
N GLU A 847 -34.81 21.07 -5.61
CA GLU A 847 -34.27 21.86 -4.49
C GLU A 847 -32.73 21.91 -4.51
N THR A 848 -32.06 20.82 -4.90
CA THR A 848 -30.58 20.85 -5.07
C THR A 848 -30.11 21.78 -6.18
N ARG A 849 -31.03 22.22 -7.06
CA ARG A 849 -30.76 23.08 -8.23
C ARG A 849 -31.43 24.45 -8.13
N LYS A 850 -31.81 24.87 -6.93
CA LYS A 850 -32.50 26.15 -6.67
C LYS A 850 -31.75 27.39 -7.21
N GLU A 851 -30.42 27.30 -7.31
CA GLU A 851 -29.58 28.37 -7.87
C GLU A 851 -29.82 28.61 -9.37
N ASP A 852 -30.28 27.60 -10.12
CA ASP A 852 -30.66 27.74 -11.53
C ASP A 852 -32.11 28.25 -11.64
N THR A 853 -32.28 29.57 -11.62
CA THR A 853 -33.60 30.20 -11.54
C THR A 853 -34.53 29.82 -12.69
N ALA A 854 -34.00 29.57 -13.90
CA ALA A 854 -34.80 29.21 -15.06
C ALA A 854 -35.30 27.76 -14.99
N VAL A 855 -34.42 26.82 -14.60
CA VAL A 855 -34.81 25.41 -14.40
C VAL A 855 -35.73 25.27 -13.19
N TYR A 856 -35.48 26.02 -12.13
CA TYR A 856 -36.26 25.98 -10.90
C TYR A 856 -37.73 26.37 -11.10
N GLN A 857 -37.99 27.50 -11.78
CA GLN A 857 -39.35 28.00 -11.99
C GLN A 857 -40.18 27.05 -12.86
N ASP A 858 -39.63 26.61 -14.01
CA ASP A 858 -40.30 25.67 -14.90
C ASP A 858 -40.54 24.32 -14.20
N GLY A 859 -39.53 23.83 -13.46
CA GLY A 859 -39.60 22.58 -12.71
C GLY A 859 -40.65 22.62 -11.61
N ALA A 860 -40.73 23.71 -10.85
CA ALA A 860 -41.70 23.85 -9.75
C ALA A 860 -43.13 23.90 -10.28
N GLN A 861 -43.36 24.57 -11.41
CA GLN A 861 -44.67 24.56 -12.07
C GLN A 861 -45.05 23.16 -12.56
N ALA A 862 -44.09 22.38 -13.08
CA ALA A 862 -44.32 21.00 -13.49
C ALA A 862 -44.64 20.07 -12.30
N LEU A 863 -43.96 20.25 -11.17
CA LEU A 863 -44.25 19.53 -9.91
C LEU A 863 -45.66 19.87 -9.39
N TYR A 864 -46.00 21.16 -9.35
CA TYR A 864 -47.34 21.63 -8.97
C TYR A 864 -48.43 21.02 -9.84
N ALA A 865 -48.23 21.01 -11.16
CA ALA A 865 -49.18 20.40 -12.10
C ALA A 865 -49.33 18.88 -11.87
N GLY A 866 -48.22 18.19 -11.61
CA GLY A 866 -48.20 16.77 -11.27
C GLY A 866 -48.97 16.46 -9.98
N GLN A 867 -48.70 17.21 -8.90
CA GLN A 867 -49.35 17.01 -7.61
C GLN A 867 -50.86 17.23 -7.72
N ARG A 868 -51.25 18.28 -8.44
CA ARG A 868 -52.65 18.60 -8.69
C ARG A 868 -53.36 17.52 -9.51
N GLN A 869 -52.66 16.84 -10.42
CA GLN A 869 -53.23 15.73 -11.18
C GLN A 869 -53.48 14.51 -10.26
N LEU A 870 -52.57 14.20 -9.35
CA LEU A 870 -52.77 13.15 -8.35
C LEU A 870 -53.95 13.45 -7.43
N LEU A 871 -54.05 14.70 -6.94
CA LEU A 871 -55.16 15.15 -6.11
C LEU A 871 -56.52 15.04 -6.83
N LYS A 872 -56.60 15.41 -8.12
CA LYS A 872 -57.82 15.24 -8.93
C LYS A 872 -58.23 13.77 -9.03
N LYS A 873 -57.27 12.88 -9.25
CA LYS A 873 -57.52 11.44 -9.33
C LYS A 873 -58.00 10.87 -7.99
N LEU A 874 -57.39 11.29 -6.89
CA LEU A 874 -57.84 10.93 -5.55
C LEU A 874 -59.26 11.43 -5.26
N THR A 875 -59.59 12.66 -5.68
CA THR A 875 -60.93 13.22 -5.53
C THR A 875 -61.97 12.40 -6.29
N GLN A 876 -61.65 12.00 -7.53
CA GLN A 876 -62.51 11.13 -8.31
C GLN A 876 -62.70 9.77 -7.62
N MET A 877 -61.62 9.20 -7.09
CA MET A 877 -61.65 7.94 -6.36
C MET A 877 -62.51 8.01 -5.09
N GLN A 878 -62.48 9.14 -4.36
CA GLN A 878 -63.36 9.38 -3.21
C GLN A 878 -64.83 9.47 -3.61
N LEU A 879 -65.14 10.19 -4.70
CA LEU A 879 -66.51 10.34 -5.22
C LEU A 879 -67.11 9.01 -5.72
N GLU A 880 -66.26 8.16 -6.29
CA GLU A 880 -66.63 6.86 -6.84
C GLU A 880 -66.59 5.74 -5.78
N ASN A 881 -66.14 6.01 -4.54
CA ASN A 881 -65.99 5.00 -3.49
C ASN A 881 -67.36 4.57 -2.89
N PRO A 882 -67.80 3.32 -3.08
CA PRO A 882 -69.00 2.78 -2.47
C PRO A 882 -68.73 2.10 -1.11
N PHE A 883 -67.48 2.12 -0.61
CA PHE A 883 -67.06 1.42 0.62
C PHE A 883 -66.70 2.40 1.75
N PRO A 884 -67.61 2.63 2.73
CA PRO A 884 -67.46 3.64 3.78
C PRO A 884 -66.18 3.53 4.62
N PRO A 885 -65.65 2.34 4.97
CA PRO A 885 -64.41 2.24 5.76
C PRO A 885 -63.16 2.83 5.09
N LEU A 886 -63.21 3.12 3.78
CA LEU A 886 -62.14 3.81 3.06
C LEU A 886 -62.31 5.34 3.04
N GLU A 887 -63.45 5.90 3.44
CA GLU A 887 -63.68 7.35 3.39
C GLU A 887 -62.68 8.14 4.25
N GLU A 888 -62.50 7.75 5.51
CA GLU A 888 -61.60 8.42 6.45
C GLU A 888 -60.13 8.29 6.01
N PRO A 889 -59.59 7.09 5.70
CA PRO A 889 -58.21 6.97 5.22
C PRO A 889 -57.95 7.69 3.89
N LEU A 890 -58.91 7.69 2.96
CA LEU A 890 -58.78 8.46 1.71
C LEU A 890 -58.81 9.97 1.97
N SER A 891 -59.54 10.44 2.99
CA SER A 891 -59.53 11.84 3.41
C SER A 891 -58.17 12.25 4.00
N GLU A 892 -57.52 11.37 4.77
CA GLU A 892 -56.18 11.63 5.29
C GLU A 892 -55.12 11.76 4.18
N ILE A 893 -55.22 10.92 3.14
CA ILE A 893 -54.36 11.07 1.95
C ILE A 893 -54.64 12.41 1.27
N PHE A 894 -55.91 12.79 1.14
CA PHE A 894 -56.29 14.05 0.50
C PHE A 894 -55.71 15.26 1.23
N ASP A 895 -55.81 15.29 2.56
CA ASP A 895 -55.26 16.39 3.38
C ASP A 895 -53.73 16.48 3.26
N ALA A 896 -53.04 15.33 3.23
CA ALA A 896 -51.59 15.28 3.03
C ALA A 896 -51.17 15.76 1.63
N MET A 897 -51.88 15.32 0.58
CA MET A 897 -51.65 15.75 -0.80
C MET A 897 -51.95 17.24 -1.02
N GLN A 898 -53.02 17.74 -0.41
CA GLN A 898 -53.40 19.14 -0.47
C GLN A 898 -52.33 20.03 0.19
N GLY A 899 -51.74 19.57 1.30
CA GLY A 899 -50.60 20.24 1.92
C GLY A 899 -49.40 20.37 0.96
N ALA A 900 -49.06 19.31 0.25
CA ALA A 900 -47.98 19.32 -0.74
C ALA A 900 -48.32 20.24 -1.94
N GLU A 901 -49.56 20.19 -2.44
CA GLU A 901 -50.03 21.04 -3.54
C GLU A 901 -49.97 22.53 -3.20
N ALA A 902 -50.37 22.91 -1.99
CA ALA A 902 -50.33 24.29 -1.52
C ALA A 902 -48.89 24.84 -1.44
N LEU A 903 -47.93 24.03 -0.99
CA LEU A 903 -46.50 24.40 -0.93
C LEU A 903 -45.90 24.53 -2.33
N LEU A 904 -46.18 23.57 -3.22
CA LEU A 904 -45.71 23.61 -4.61
C LEU A 904 -46.33 24.76 -5.41
N GLY A 905 -47.54 25.22 -5.05
CA GLY A 905 -48.20 26.37 -5.66
C GLY A 905 -47.50 27.71 -5.42
N VAL A 906 -46.70 27.82 -4.35
CA VAL A 906 -45.85 28.99 -4.04
C VAL A 906 -44.36 28.73 -4.35
N PRO A 907 -44.09 28.06 -5.48
CA PRO A 907 -42.86 27.31 -5.82
C PRO A 907 -41.92 26.94 -4.64
N GLN A 908 -42.44 26.36 -3.56
CA GLN A 908 -41.61 25.92 -2.43
C GLN A 908 -41.31 24.42 -2.53
N THR A 909 -40.02 24.06 -2.55
CA THR A 909 -39.52 22.68 -2.73
C THR A 909 -38.58 22.21 -1.62
N ASP A 910 -38.56 22.91 -0.49
CA ASP A 910 -37.65 22.61 0.61
C ASP A 910 -38.08 21.37 1.42
N ALA A 911 -37.40 21.12 2.54
CA ALA A 911 -37.66 19.97 3.40
C ALA A 911 -39.11 19.88 3.90
N LEU A 912 -39.86 20.98 3.98
CA LEU A 912 -41.26 20.96 4.39
C LEU A 912 -42.14 20.33 3.29
N THR A 913 -41.89 20.67 2.03
CA THR A 913 -42.60 20.06 0.89
C THR A 913 -42.32 18.57 0.81
N VAL A 914 -41.05 18.18 0.90
CA VAL A 914 -40.63 16.76 0.90
C VAL A 914 -41.23 15.98 2.07
N GLN A 915 -41.37 16.61 3.24
CA GLN A 915 -42.03 16.00 4.40
C GLN A 915 -43.53 15.78 4.14
N SER A 916 -44.21 16.72 3.48
CA SER A 916 -45.63 16.58 3.12
C SER A 916 -45.85 15.47 2.09
N GLU A 917 -45.01 15.39 1.06
CA GLU A 917 -45.04 14.30 0.07
C GLU A 917 -44.69 12.95 0.72
N THR A 918 -43.73 12.91 1.65
CA THR A 918 -43.40 11.69 2.41
C THR A 918 -44.56 11.22 3.26
N LYS A 919 -45.24 12.13 3.95
CA LYS A 919 -46.46 11.82 4.70
C LYS A 919 -47.54 11.24 3.78
N THR A 920 -47.69 11.77 2.57
CA THR A 920 -48.61 11.24 1.56
C THR A 920 -48.25 9.81 1.16
N VAL A 921 -46.96 9.52 0.92
CA VAL A 921 -46.50 8.16 0.59
C VAL A 921 -46.75 7.18 1.75
N GLU A 922 -46.54 7.60 2.99
CA GLU A 922 -46.81 6.81 4.19
C GLU A 922 -48.30 6.49 4.31
N THR A 923 -49.17 7.50 4.23
CA THR A 923 -50.63 7.29 4.33
C THR A 923 -51.16 6.43 3.19
N LEU A 924 -50.68 6.62 1.95
CA LEU A 924 -51.01 5.73 0.83
C LEU A 924 -50.63 4.28 1.14
N SER A 925 -49.46 4.04 1.74
CA SER A 925 -48.99 2.70 2.11
C SER A 925 -49.87 2.07 3.19
N ASP A 926 -50.32 2.86 4.17
CA ASP A 926 -51.23 2.41 5.22
C ASP A 926 -52.60 2.00 4.65
N VAL A 927 -53.15 2.78 3.71
CA VAL A 927 -54.41 2.44 3.03
C VAL A 927 -54.28 1.20 2.16
N ILE A 928 -53.17 1.06 1.44
CA ILE A 928 -52.84 -0.16 0.66
C ILE A 928 -52.84 -1.40 1.58
N ASN A 929 -52.20 -1.31 2.75
CA ASN A 929 -52.18 -2.39 3.73
C ASN A 929 -53.58 -2.67 4.32
N LEU A 930 -54.37 -1.63 4.58
CA LEU A 930 -55.75 -1.76 5.06
C LEU A 930 -56.63 -2.48 4.04
N ILE A 931 -56.53 -2.14 2.75
CA ILE A 931 -57.26 -2.83 1.68
C ILE A 931 -56.84 -4.29 1.58
N ASN A 932 -55.54 -4.58 1.71
CA ASN A 932 -55.01 -5.94 1.73
C ASN A 932 -55.61 -6.75 2.90
N GLU A 933 -55.63 -6.21 4.12
CA GLU A 933 -56.25 -6.86 5.27
C GLU A 933 -57.76 -7.08 5.10
N GLN A 934 -58.49 -6.10 4.54
CA GLN A 934 -59.94 -6.21 4.33
C GLN A 934 -60.28 -7.33 3.33
N ILE A 935 -59.52 -7.47 2.25
CA ILE A 935 -59.74 -8.54 1.28
C ILE A 935 -59.41 -9.91 1.90
N GLN A 936 -58.35 -10.02 2.69
CA GLN A 936 -58.02 -11.27 3.39
C GLN A 936 -59.08 -11.68 4.43
N ARG A 937 -59.73 -10.72 5.09
CA ARG A 937 -60.82 -11.00 6.05
C ARG A 937 -62.15 -11.38 5.37
N GLY A 938 -62.37 -10.92 4.14
CA GLY A 938 -63.62 -11.13 3.38
C GLY A 938 -63.69 -12.43 2.56
N GLY A 939 -62.56 -13.12 2.33
CA GLY A 939 -62.49 -14.34 1.52
C GLY A 939 -62.25 -15.62 2.33
N SER A 940 -62.94 -16.71 1.99
CA SER A 940 -62.42 -18.06 2.27
C SER A 940 -61.07 -18.21 1.56
N SER A 941 -60.11 -18.92 2.17
CA SER A 941 -58.69 -19.04 1.76
C SER A 941 -58.43 -19.71 0.38
N GLN A 942 -59.37 -19.63 -0.56
CA GLN A 942 -59.40 -20.35 -1.83
C GLN A 942 -60.17 -19.57 -2.92
N SER A 943 -60.14 -18.23 -2.89
CA SER A 943 -60.79 -17.39 -3.92
C SER A 943 -59.78 -16.82 -4.91
N ASN A 944 -60.11 -16.80 -6.21
CA ASN A 944 -59.24 -16.24 -7.26
C ASN A 944 -58.78 -14.80 -6.98
N ALA A 945 -59.62 -14.00 -6.30
CA ALA A 945 -59.32 -12.62 -5.93
C ALA A 945 -58.17 -12.46 -4.93
N SER A 946 -58.00 -13.43 -4.00
CA SER A 946 -56.87 -13.40 -3.05
C SER A 946 -55.54 -13.76 -3.72
N GLU A 947 -55.56 -14.64 -4.73
CA GLU A 947 -54.37 -15.01 -5.50
C GLU A 947 -53.95 -13.88 -6.45
N GLU A 948 -54.91 -13.22 -7.11
CA GLU A 948 -54.68 -12.04 -7.97
C GLU A 948 -53.96 -10.94 -7.19
N MET A 949 -54.38 -10.68 -5.95
CA MET A 949 -53.74 -9.69 -5.10
C MET A 949 -52.34 -10.11 -4.68
N ALA A 950 -52.14 -11.35 -4.24
CA ALA A 950 -50.83 -11.84 -3.81
C ALA A 950 -49.81 -11.69 -4.95
N PHE A 951 -50.23 -12.00 -6.18
CA PHE A 951 -49.46 -11.79 -7.39
C PHE A 951 -49.10 -10.31 -7.61
N LEU A 952 -50.09 -9.40 -7.54
CA LEU A 952 -49.86 -7.96 -7.72
C LEU A 952 -48.90 -7.37 -6.65
N LEU A 953 -49.08 -7.75 -5.38
CA LEU A 953 -48.21 -7.28 -4.29
C LEU A 953 -46.79 -7.85 -4.40
N GLN A 954 -46.66 -9.13 -4.76
CA GLN A 954 -45.36 -9.76 -4.99
C GLN A 954 -44.63 -9.08 -6.15
N MET A 955 -45.34 -8.81 -7.25
CA MET A 955 -44.80 -8.13 -8.43
C MET A 955 -44.32 -6.71 -8.12
N MET A 956 -44.98 -6.01 -7.20
CA MET A 956 -44.62 -4.63 -6.84
C MET A 956 -43.75 -4.49 -5.58
N SER A 957 -43.27 -5.61 -5.04
CA SER A 957 -42.40 -5.61 -3.87
C SER A 957 -41.03 -4.95 -4.19
N PRO A 958 -40.43 -4.18 -3.25
CA PRO A 958 -39.18 -3.43 -3.50
C PRO A 958 -37.99 -4.29 -3.92
N GLU A 959 -37.93 -5.56 -3.52
CA GLU A 959 -36.83 -6.50 -3.87
C GLU A 959 -36.77 -6.81 -5.37
N SER A 960 -37.90 -6.67 -6.09
CA SER A 960 -37.97 -6.92 -7.53
C SER A 960 -37.47 -5.74 -8.40
N ARG A 961 -37.22 -4.56 -7.81
CA ARG A 961 -36.80 -3.34 -8.53
C ARG A 961 -35.30 -3.27 -8.83
N GLN A 962 -34.48 -4.14 -8.25
CA GLN A 962 -33.01 -4.03 -8.32
C GLN A 962 -32.38 -4.37 -9.69
N THR A 963 -33.16 -4.75 -10.71
CA THR A 963 -32.62 -5.19 -12.01
C THR A 963 -33.31 -4.61 -13.25
N THR A 964 -34.22 -3.63 -13.11
CA THR A 964 -35.16 -3.27 -14.17
C THR A 964 -34.77 -2.02 -14.96
N GLY A 965 -33.64 -2.08 -15.66
CA GLY A 965 -33.45 -1.29 -16.88
C GLY A 965 -33.65 -2.22 -18.07
N MET A 966 -34.35 -1.80 -19.14
CA MET A 966 -34.38 -2.58 -20.39
C MET A 966 -32.94 -2.80 -20.88
N SER A 967 -32.35 -3.95 -20.54
CA SER A 967 -31.16 -4.40 -21.23
C SER A 967 -31.62 -4.78 -22.63
N MET A 968 -31.08 -4.10 -23.65
CA MET A 968 -31.23 -4.52 -25.04
C MET A 968 -30.70 -5.95 -25.16
N SER A 969 -31.61 -6.93 -25.08
CA SER A 969 -31.25 -8.34 -25.11
C SER A 969 -30.71 -8.66 -26.51
N ARG A 970 -29.39 -8.80 -26.61
CA ARG A 970 -28.80 -9.66 -27.64
C ARG A 970 -29.00 -11.09 -27.18
N ASN A 971 -29.63 -11.91 -28.02
CA ASN A 971 -29.76 -13.35 -27.92
C ASN A 971 -28.64 -14.00 -27.07
N PRO A 972 -28.96 -14.64 -25.94
CA PRO A 972 -27.98 -15.41 -25.18
C PRO A 972 -27.85 -16.81 -25.81
N GLY A 973 -27.10 -16.89 -26.90
CA GLY A 973 -26.52 -18.15 -27.34
C GLY A 973 -25.30 -18.48 -26.48
N ARG A 974 -25.48 -19.00 -25.26
CA ARG A 974 -24.38 -19.65 -24.53
C ARG A 974 -24.85 -20.76 -23.60
N SER A 975 -24.39 -21.95 -23.94
CA SER A 975 -24.51 -23.22 -23.23
C SER A 975 -24.08 -23.12 -21.77
N THR A 976 -24.97 -23.51 -20.86
CA THR A 976 -24.68 -23.86 -19.47
C THR A 976 -24.10 -25.26 -19.40
N MET A 977 -22.79 -25.36 -19.26
CA MET A 977 -22.12 -26.56 -18.73
C MET A 977 -21.15 -26.10 -17.63
N GLY A 978 -21.64 -26.08 -16.39
CA GLY A 978 -20.83 -25.92 -15.19
C GLY A 978 -20.21 -27.27 -14.83
N GLY A 979 -18.90 -27.39 -15.00
CA GLY A 979 -18.10 -28.51 -14.51
C GLY A 979 -17.25 -28.06 -13.32
N ASN A 980 -17.37 -28.79 -12.21
CA ASN A 980 -16.72 -28.51 -10.95
C ASN A 980 -15.24 -28.93 -11.05
N THR A 981 -14.28 -28.01 -10.90
CA THR A 981 -12.86 -28.38 -10.80
C THR A 981 -12.20 -27.72 -9.59
N GLN A 982 -12.34 -28.37 -8.43
CA GLN A 982 -11.31 -28.36 -7.39
C GLN A 982 -10.42 -29.58 -7.62
N GLN A 983 -9.28 -29.40 -8.30
CA GLN A 983 -8.14 -30.31 -8.23
C GLN A 983 -6.84 -29.54 -8.55
N PRO A 984 -5.73 -29.80 -7.84
CA PRO A 984 -4.53 -28.97 -7.89
C PRO A 984 -3.69 -29.23 -9.16
N ALA A 985 -3.06 -28.16 -9.66
CA ALA A 985 -2.26 -28.14 -10.87
C ALA A 985 -0.95 -28.95 -10.73
N GLY A 986 -0.73 -29.89 -11.66
CA GLY A 986 0.56 -30.52 -11.92
C GLY A 986 1.34 -29.76 -13.01
N PRO A 987 2.68 -29.80 -13.01
CA PRO A 987 3.50 -28.92 -13.84
C PRO A 987 3.65 -29.49 -15.26
N LEU A 988 3.41 -28.65 -16.27
CA LEU A 988 3.78 -28.94 -17.65
C LEU A 988 4.84 -27.96 -18.13
N GLN A 989 5.98 -28.57 -18.46
CA GLN A 989 7.20 -28.04 -19.02
C GLN A 989 7.12 -28.17 -20.55
N GLY A 990 7.51 -27.15 -21.32
CA GLY A 990 7.54 -27.28 -22.78
C GLY A 990 7.66 -25.99 -23.58
N ASP A 991 8.90 -25.52 -23.65
CA ASP A 991 9.58 -24.58 -24.56
C ASP A 991 8.87 -23.66 -25.57
N ALA A 992 9.44 -22.46 -25.59
CA ALA A 992 9.29 -21.37 -26.53
C ALA A 992 10.04 -21.61 -27.85
N GLN A 993 9.39 -21.25 -28.97
CA GLN A 993 10.08 -20.65 -30.12
C GLN A 993 9.19 -19.56 -30.73
N GLY A 994 9.68 -18.32 -30.68
CA GLY A 994 9.05 -17.18 -31.32
C GLY A 994 9.43 -17.04 -32.79
N LYS A 995 8.56 -16.36 -33.55
CA LYS A 995 8.93 -15.63 -34.78
C LYS A 995 8.14 -14.32 -34.86
N SER A 996 8.89 -13.28 -35.20
CA SER A 996 8.56 -11.86 -35.34
C SER A 996 7.58 -11.52 -36.49
N PRO A 997 7.09 -10.27 -36.56
CA PRO A 997 5.83 -9.90 -37.21
C PRO A 997 6.02 -9.42 -38.65
N ASP A 998 5.02 -9.64 -39.52
CA ASP A 998 4.74 -8.71 -40.61
C ASP A 998 3.38 -8.93 -41.29
N ALA A 999 2.86 -7.79 -41.75
CA ALA A 999 1.88 -7.54 -42.81
C ALA A 999 0.39 -7.89 -42.62
N ARG A 1000 -0.41 -6.84 -42.83
CA ARG A 1000 -1.88 -6.79 -42.91
C ARG A 1000 -2.45 -7.77 -43.93
N GLY A 1001 -3.51 -8.46 -43.56
CA GLY A 1001 -4.46 -9.11 -44.45
C GLY A 1001 -5.88 -8.85 -43.96
N VAL A 1002 -6.64 -8.06 -44.72
CA VAL A 1002 -8.08 -7.85 -44.50
C VAL A 1002 -8.79 -9.14 -44.88
N ASN A 1003 -9.31 -9.87 -43.90
CA ASN A 1003 -10.20 -11.00 -44.15
C ASN A 1003 -11.66 -10.56 -43.94
N LYS A 1004 -12.36 -10.35 -45.06
CA LYS A 1004 -13.81 -10.43 -45.16
C LYS A 1004 -14.21 -11.87 -44.82
N THR A 1005 -14.95 -12.07 -43.73
CA THR A 1005 -15.68 -13.33 -43.50
C THR A 1005 -17.17 -13.08 -43.43
N SER A 1006 -17.79 -13.49 -44.54
CA SER A 1006 -19.20 -13.73 -44.78
C SER A 1006 -19.88 -14.50 -43.64
N SER A 1007 -20.92 -13.93 -43.06
CA SER A 1007 -22.00 -14.67 -42.40
C SER A 1007 -23.31 -14.33 -43.09
N LEU A 1008 -24.01 -15.37 -43.55
CA LEU A 1008 -25.25 -15.32 -44.31
C LEU A 1008 -26.29 -14.38 -43.68
N MET A 1009 -26.75 -13.41 -44.47
CA MET A 1009 -27.98 -12.66 -44.22
C MET A 1009 -29.13 -13.41 -44.88
N GLU A 1010 -29.93 -14.13 -44.10
CA GLU A 1010 -31.24 -14.60 -44.54
C GLU A 1010 -32.31 -13.71 -43.91
N ASN A 1011 -33.16 -13.15 -44.77
CA ASN A 1011 -34.36 -12.34 -44.52
C ASN A 1011 -34.15 -10.87 -44.10
N LEU A 1012 -33.87 -10.03 -45.10
CA LEU A 1012 -34.17 -8.59 -45.07
C LEU A 1012 -35.35 -8.29 -46.04
N PRO A 1013 -36.32 -7.46 -45.63
CA PRO A 1013 -37.41 -7.00 -46.50
C PRO A 1013 -36.87 -6.29 -47.76
N THR A 1014 -37.53 -6.51 -48.91
CA THR A 1014 -37.08 -6.05 -50.23
C THR A 1014 -36.87 -4.53 -50.35
N GLU A 1015 -37.50 -3.75 -49.49
CA GLU A 1015 -37.44 -2.28 -49.47
C GLU A 1015 -36.09 -1.70 -49.02
N PHE A 1016 -35.25 -2.47 -48.33
CA PHE A 1016 -33.94 -2.00 -47.84
C PHE A 1016 -32.76 -2.38 -48.72
N ARG A 1017 -32.97 -3.19 -49.77
CA ARG A 1017 -31.88 -3.68 -50.63
C ARG A 1017 -31.26 -2.55 -51.45
N GLU A 1018 -32.08 -1.69 -52.04
CA GLU A 1018 -31.64 -0.59 -52.90
C GLU A 1018 -30.94 0.54 -52.10
N ALA A 1019 -31.40 0.80 -50.86
CA ALA A 1019 -30.76 1.77 -49.97
C ALA A 1019 -29.37 1.30 -49.48
N LEU A 1020 -29.24 0.02 -49.15
CA LEU A 1020 -27.95 -0.57 -48.74
C LEU A 1020 -26.98 -0.70 -49.91
N GLU A 1021 -27.46 -1.05 -51.09
CA GLU A 1021 -26.65 -1.14 -52.31
C GLU A 1021 -26.13 0.25 -52.73
N ASN A 1022 -26.95 1.30 -52.58
CA ASN A 1022 -26.52 2.69 -52.77
C ASN A 1022 -25.53 3.17 -51.69
N TYR A 1023 -25.71 2.75 -50.43
CA TYR A 1023 -24.78 3.07 -49.34
C TYR A 1023 -23.39 2.42 -49.55
N PHE A 1024 -23.35 1.15 -49.94
CA PHE A 1024 -22.07 0.47 -50.25
C PHE A 1024 -21.43 1.00 -51.54
N ASN A 1025 -22.21 1.35 -52.56
CA ASN A 1025 -21.70 1.99 -53.78
C ASN A 1025 -21.16 3.41 -53.53
N ALA A 1026 -21.70 4.14 -52.54
CA ALA A 1026 -21.15 5.44 -52.12
C ALA A 1026 -19.80 5.27 -51.40
N LEU A 1027 -19.69 4.26 -50.52
CA LEU A 1027 -18.43 3.92 -49.83
C LEU A 1027 -17.34 3.40 -50.78
N GLU A 1028 -17.69 2.66 -51.83
CA GLU A 1028 -16.72 2.23 -52.86
C GLU A 1028 -16.29 3.35 -53.81
N LYS A 1029 -17.10 4.41 -53.96
CA LYS A 1029 -16.72 5.61 -54.73
C LYS A 1029 -15.84 6.59 -53.97
N GLU A 1030 -15.86 6.59 -52.64
CA GLU A 1030 -14.92 7.38 -51.81
C GLU A 1030 -13.58 6.67 -51.58
N ALA A 1031 -13.47 5.38 -51.92
CA ALA A 1031 -12.25 4.58 -51.77
C ALA A 1031 -11.45 4.36 -53.07
N ASN A 1032 -11.77 5.08 -54.15
CA ASN A 1032 -11.01 5.11 -55.42
C ASN A 1032 -10.53 6.51 -55.79
#